data_AF-A0A2E2Y7B7-F1
#
_entry.id   AF-A0A2E2Y7B7-F1
#
_cell.length_a   1.000
_cell.length_b   1.000
_cell.length_c   1.000
_cell.angle_alpha   90.00
_cell.angle_beta   90.00
_cell.angle_gamma   90.00
#
_symmetry.space_group_name_H-M   'P 1'
#
loop_
_entity.id
_entity.type
_entity.pdbx_description
1 polymer ?
#
loop_
_entity_poly.entity_id
_entity_poly.type
_entity_poly.pdbx_seq_one_letter_code
_entity_poly.pdbx_strand_id
1 'polypeptide(L)'
;MNLKHTLGFLAGGYKNVAELKGIVLPDTPPTVHYQSLLVGWDAADWNVMNPLLQKGKLPAVAGLMAQGIHSKLATLDPPISPMLWTSVATSAWPSKHGIHGFTELYEGEIRAVRGSSIKIPTYFDYLESAGVPATSVAWWPSHPAKKSILGAFRISNLAVSEDMRWMEEGVVPVEYHQLLKSLMLQPEDIPSEAVAQFFPNMSLDSTDDVVRSVLKITTHALNVQLLATFALDYGAGGHASIYFDALDHYKHLGMKYAPPQLEGVSGIDFQRYQHIVESAYRLHDLCLQVLLERLDVNGSAILISDHGFVSGKERLVRLPDHAGAPALEHKFHGIFSAKGPLFKDELLWKGLNLLDVGPILLASHQLIAPSTMSGIVPVKFSGKPIKVNETGQILASKEQFQGDEELLQSLVDLGYLNERQITGQKDRILENQYYLARSLRAEKRPTDAWRLISKMIEGDDAPERYLQLAASVLVDSGNFNDLERMLSKVTNQSNLIWSYYKSLVELKKGKQVLLPENLTNRCLEEEVILWGKLLLKSGAYNELKGLVSNPEHESVDMWNLRAKFFLLKEKWEESLDASLQSVDLLFFQPTIHGIAAISFSKLGMKEEARTAKALQINMLDDQSKESLFIVTGPPRSGTSMAMQLLEACGIPAVTDNIRQSNKYNPKGYYEHEKLRSWTVDQDWLDAQRGKAIKIVEPLIQDAPLPRGKKVVVRMKRSLDSMLRSQRRMKGQEDIPLGLNEKANWSDIFKKTALILGLDPSTTIIELDYNELVSAVMENEISVSLEQSLHLLSNEVNKKVDISLLKSVISPQLRSF
;
A
#
# COMPACT_ATOMS: atom_id res chain seq x y z
N MET A 1 -36.41 29.09 -13.64
CA MET A 1 -35.23 28.85 -12.77
C MET A 1 -34.26 29.99 -13.02
N ASN A 2 -33.87 30.74 -11.99
CA ASN A 2 -32.84 31.77 -12.12
C ASN A 2 -31.47 31.06 -12.27
N LEU A 3 -30.76 31.27 -13.38
CA LEU A 3 -29.45 30.62 -13.62
C LEU A 3 -28.45 30.94 -12.51
N LYS A 4 -28.55 32.14 -11.91
CA LYS A 4 -27.71 32.58 -10.78
C LYS A 4 -27.90 31.76 -9.50
N HIS A 5 -28.99 30.99 -9.40
CA HIS A 5 -29.33 30.20 -8.22
C HIS A 5 -28.95 28.72 -8.38
N THR A 6 -28.13 28.38 -9.38
CA THR A 6 -27.73 26.99 -9.65
C THR A 6 -26.35 26.69 -9.06
N LEU A 7 -26.11 25.42 -8.69
CA LEU A 7 -24.77 24.95 -8.32
C LEU A 7 -23.72 25.24 -9.40
N GLY A 8 -24.08 25.14 -10.67
CA GLY A 8 -23.18 25.47 -11.79
C GLY A 8 -22.74 26.94 -11.80
N PHE A 9 -23.65 27.87 -11.47
CA PHE A 9 -23.29 29.27 -11.34
C PHE A 9 -22.34 29.50 -10.14
N LEU A 10 -22.65 28.94 -8.97
CA LEU A 10 -21.81 29.10 -7.78
C LEU A 10 -20.42 28.44 -7.96
N ALA A 11 -20.35 27.29 -8.63
CA ALA A 11 -19.09 26.62 -8.98
C ALA A 11 -18.20 27.45 -9.92
N GLY A 12 -18.75 28.46 -10.59
CA GLY A 12 -17.99 29.46 -11.36
C GLY A 12 -17.04 30.32 -10.51
N GLY A 13 -17.13 30.23 -9.18
CA GLY A 13 -16.15 30.80 -8.26
C GLY A 13 -16.37 32.28 -7.96
N TYR A 14 -15.29 32.99 -7.62
CA TYR A 14 -15.39 34.31 -6.98
C TYR A 14 -16.11 35.38 -7.81
N LYS A 15 -16.02 35.34 -9.15
CA LYS A 15 -16.71 36.32 -10.02
C LYS A 15 -18.22 36.19 -9.92
N ASN A 16 -18.71 34.95 -9.95
CA ASN A 16 -20.14 34.66 -9.86
C ASN A 16 -20.66 34.93 -8.44
N VAL A 17 -19.86 34.66 -7.42
CA VAL A 17 -20.21 35.03 -6.03
C VAL A 17 -20.22 36.55 -5.84
N ALA A 18 -19.27 37.28 -6.42
CA ALA A 18 -19.28 38.75 -6.39
C ALA A 18 -20.54 39.29 -7.09
N GLU A 19 -20.91 38.72 -8.24
CA GLU A 19 -22.15 39.08 -8.95
C GLU A 19 -23.40 38.76 -8.12
N LEU A 20 -23.43 37.63 -7.41
CA LEU A 20 -24.52 37.23 -6.52
C LEU A 20 -24.68 38.24 -5.37
N LYS A 21 -23.56 38.64 -4.75
CA LYS A 21 -23.54 39.53 -3.58
C LYS A 21 -23.53 41.03 -3.94
N GLY A 22 -23.48 41.37 -5.23
CA GLY A 22 -23.40 42.75 -5.71
C GLY A 22 -22.08 43.45 -5.33
N ILE A 23 -20.98 42.69 -5.20
CA ILE A 23 -19.66 43.19 -4.81
C ILE A 23 -18.88 43.59 -6.06
N VAL A 24 -18.34 44.81 -6.06
CA VAL A 24 -17.47 45.28 -7.15
C VAL A 24 -16.07 44.72 -6.96
N LEU A 25 -15.59 43.98 -7.95
CA LEU A 25 -14.24 43.42 -7.97
C LEU A 25 -13.22 44.46 -8.46
N PRO A 26 -11.97 44.42 -7.97
CA PRO A 26 -10.89 45.21 -8.53
C PRO A 26 -10.57 44.73 -9.95
N ASP A 27 -9.85 45.58 -10.71
CA ASP A 27 -9.38 45.22 -12.04
C ASP A 27 -8.56 43.92 -11.97
N THR A 28 -8.96 42.93 -12.77
CA THR A 28 -8.28 41.63 -12.78
C THR A 28 -6.94 41.79 -13.50
N PRO A 29 -5.83 41.29 -12.94
CA PRO A 29 -4.57 41.24 -13.67
C PRO A 29 -4.71 40.41 -14.95
N PRO A 30 -3.76 40.52 -15.91
CA PRO A 30 -3.77 39.70 -17.11
C PRO A 30 -3.91 38.22 -16.77
N THR A 31 -4.70 37.46 -17.53
CA THR A 31 -4.93 36.04 -17.27
C THR A 31 -3.61 35.30 -17.12
N VAL A 32 -3.39 34.74 -15.93
CA VAL A 32 -2.22 33.92 -15.63
C VAL A 32 -2.60 32.46 -15.83
N HIS A 33 -1.82 31.76 -16.64
CA HIS A 33 -1.99 30.33 -16.85
C HIS A 33 -0.97 29.53 -16.01
N TYR A 34 -1.39 28.33 -15.63
CA TYR A 34 -0.64 27.43 -14.77
C TYR A 34 -0.03 26.28 -15.57
N GLN A 35 1.26 26.04 -15.37
CA GLN A 35 2.00 24.94 -15.99
C GLN A 35 1.57 23.59 -15.41
N SER A 36 1.15 23.58 -14.14
CA SER A 36 0.53 22.40 -13.55
C SER A 36 -0.54 22.72 -12.51
N LEU A 37 -1.51 21.82 -12.41
CA LEU A 37 -2.62 21.86 -11.46
C LEU A 37 -2.74 20.49 -10.78
N LEU A 38 -2.73 20.46 -9.45
CA LEU A 38 -3.16 19.30 -8.66
C LEU A 38 -4.51 19.61 -8.02
N VAL A 39 -5.48 18.75 -8.23
CA VAL A 39 -6.77 18.78 -7.53
C VAL A 39 -6.90 17.52 -6.70
N GLY A 40 -7.12 17.69 -5.40
CA GLY A 40 -7.42 16.60 -4.46
C GLY A 40 -8.91 16.56 -4.16
N TRP A 41 -9.55 15.42 -4.40
CA TRP A 41 -10.91 15.14 -3.93
C TRP A 41 -10.84 14.06 -2.85
N ASP A 42 -11.08 14.43 -1.60
CA ASP A 42 -10.96 13.49 -0.49
C ASP A 42 -11.95 12.31 -0.65
N ALA A 43 -11.40 11.12 -0.46
CA ALA A 43 -12.06 9.83 -0.57
C ALA A 43 -12.70 9.47 -1.92
N ALA A 44 -12.42 10.18 -3.03
CA ALA A 44 -13.02 9.87 -4.32
C ALA A 44 -12.72 8.43 -4.77
N ASP A 45 -13.73 7.75 -5.33
CA ASP A 45 -13.67 6.31 -5.62
C ASP A 45 -14.23 5.97 -7.01
N TRP A 46 -13.50 5.11 -7.74
CA TRP A 46 -13.87 4.69 -9.09
C TRP A 46 -15.20 3.92 -9.15
N ASN A 47 -15.61 3.21 -8.10
CA ASN A 47 -16.90 2.50 -8.08
C ASN A 47 -18.09 3.46 -8.05
N VAL A 48 -17.89 4.70 -7.59
CA VAL A 48 -18.91 5.75 -7.66
C VAL A 48 -18.77 6.53 -8.97
N MET A 49 -17.55 6.89 -9.38
CA MET A 49 -17.32 7.70 -10.58
C MET A 49 -17.64 6.97 -11.88
N ASN A 50 -17.31 5.69 -12.02
CA ASN A 50 -17.51 4.94 -13.26
C ASN A 50 -18.98 4.90 -13.71
N PRO A 51 -19.96 4.56 -12.83
CA PRO A 51 -21.38 4.66 -13.18
C PRO A 51 -21.83 6.07 -13.57
N LEU A 52 -21.24 7.11 -12.99
CA LEU A 52 -21.57 8.51 -13.31
C LEU A 52 -20.98 8.94 -14.66
N LEU A 53 -19.73 8.54 -14.96
CA LEU A 53 -19.07 8.72 -16.25
C LEU A 53 -19.84 8.04 -17.38
N GLN A 54 -20.27 6.79 -17.18
CA GLN A 54 -21.08 6.04 -18.14
C GLN A 54 -22.42 6.75 -18.44
N LYS A 55 -22.97 7.47 -17.47
CA LYS A 55 -24.20 8.28 -17.62
C LYS A 55 -23.94 9.70 -18.13
N GLY A 56 -22.70 10.06 -18.44
CA GLY A 56 -22.32 11.41 -18.90
C GLY A 56 -22.45 12.51 -17.83
N LYS A 57 -22.39 12.15 -16.54
CA LYS A 57 -22.61 13.09 -15.42
C LYS A 57 -21.34 13.78 -14.92
N LEU A 58 -20.16 13.38 -15.40
CA LEU A 58 -18.84 13.93 -15.02
C LEU A 58 -18.04 14.36 -16.28
N PRO A 59 -18.52 15.36 -17.05
CA PRO A 59 -17.87 15.78 -18.29
C PRO A 59 -16.43 16.31 -18.12
N ALA A 60 -16.11 16.99 -17.01
CA ALA A 60 -14.76 17.52 -16.81
C ALA A 60 -13.74 16.38 -16.58
N VAL A 61 -14.10 15.42 -15.74
CA VAL A 61 -13.32 14.19 -15.53
C VAL A 61 -13.21 13.39 -16.83
N ALA A 62 -14.31 13.22 -17.57
CA ALA A 62 -14.27 12.51 -18.86
C ALA A 62 -13.31 13.20 -19.85
N GLY A 63 -13.30 14.53 -19.91
CA GLY A 63 -12.35 15.30 -20.72
C GLY A 63 -10.89 15.14 -20.27
N LEU A 64 -10.65 15.08 -18.95
CA LEU A 64 -9.33 14.81 -18.38
C LEU A 64 -8.82 13.41 -18.77
N MET A 65 -9.66 12.38 -18.60
CA MET A 65 -9.35 11.00 -18.95
C MET A 65 -9.08 10.82 -20.45
N ALA A 66 -9.87 11.48 -21.31
CA ALA A 66 -9.73 11.36 -22.77
C ALA A 66 -8.40 11.92 -23.32
N GLN A 67 -7.74 12.81 -22.58
CA GLN A 67 -6.48 13.47 -22.99
C GLN A 67 -5.28 13.01 -22.16
N GLY A 68 -5.45 11.97 -21.35
CA GLY A 68 -4.47 11.60 -20.33
C GLY A 68 -4.52 10.13 -19.97
N ILE A 69 -4.18 9.84 -18.73
CA ILE A 69 -4.19 8.49 -18.16
C ILE A 69 -5.06 8.49 -16.90
N HIS A 70 -5.48 7.30 -16.48
CA HIS A 70 -6.13 7.08 -15.20
C HIS A 70 -5.66 5.76 -14.57
N SER A 71 -5.59 5.74 -13.25
CA SER A 71 -5.23 4.55 -12.49
C SER A 71 -5.81 4.60 -11.07
N LYS A 72 -5.68 3.49 -10.33
CA LYS A 72 -5.92 3.45 -8.89
C LYS A 72 -4.70 4.02 -8.17
N LEU A 73 -4.92 4.83 -7.14
CA LEU A 73 -3.87 5.35 -6.25
C LEU A 73 -3.95 4.62 -4.91
N ALA A 74 -2.90 3.90 -4.54
CA ALA A 74 -2.85 3.21 -3.25
C ALA A 74 -2.67 4.20 -2.09
N THR A 75 -3.48 4.06 -1.05
CA THR A 75 -3.36 4.82 0.20
C THR A 75 -2.20 4.31 1.06
N LEU A 76 -1.95 4.99 2.19
CA LEU A 76 -1.02 4.54 3.23
C LEU A 76 -1.81 4.07 4.45
N ASP A 77 -1.20 3.20 5.26
CA ASP A 77 -1.78 2.76 6.52
C ASP A 77 -1.23 3.60 7.70
N PRO A 78 -2.08 4.10 8.61
CA PRO A 78 -3.54 4.11 8.57
C PRO A 78 -4.11 5.17 7.61
N PRO A 79 -5.33 4.99 7.07
CA PRO A 79 -5.95 5.92 6.12
C PRO A 79 -6.54 7.14 6.86
N ILE A 80 -5.67 8.02 7.34
CA ILE A 80 -6.02 9.21 8.14
C ILE A 80 -5.61 10.46 7.36
N SER A 81 -6.57 11.25 6.87
CA SER A 81 -6.35 12.30 5.86
C SER A 81 -5.21 13.28 6.19
N PRO A 82 -5.06 13.82 7.43
CA PRO A 82 -3.92 14.69 7.75
C PRO A 82 -2.55 14.02 7.56
N MET A 83 -2.46 12.72 7.82
CA MET A 83 -1.23 11.94 7.59
C MET A 83 -1.02 11.72 6.09
N LEU A 84 -2.09 11.38 5.37
CA LEU A 84 -2.06 11.06 3.94
C LEU A 84 -1.72 12.28 3.07
N TRP A 85 -2.42 13.42 3.25
CA TRP A 85 -2.16 14.64 2.49
C TRP A 85 -0.80 15.28 2.82
N THR A 86 -0.30 15.10 4.05
CA THR A 86 1.09 15.44 4.37
C THR A 86 2.08 14.51 3.67
N SER A 87 1.76 13.20 3.59
CA SER A 87 2.59 12.23 2.86
C SER A 87 2.64 12.53 1.36
N VAL A 88 1.53 12.98 0.76
CA VAL A 88 1.48 13.51 -0.62
C VAL A 88 2.38 14.74 -0.76
N ALA A 89 2.26 15.70 0.17
CA ALA A 89 3.02 16.95 0.14
C ALA A 89 4.53 16.75 0.31
N THR A 90 4.94 15.80 1.14
CA THR A 90 6.33 15.59 1.52
C THR A 90 6.99 14.41 0.81
N SER A 91 6.20 13.55 0.17
CA SER A 91 6.63 12.24 -0.34
C SER A 91 7.37 11.43 0.73
N ALA A 92 6.85 11.45 1.95
CA ALA A 92 7.47 10.78 3.10
C ALA A 92 6.41 10.13 3.99
N TRP A 93 6.83 9.15 4.78
CA TRP A 93 5.98 8.52 5.78
C TRP A 93 5.73 9.43 7.00
N PRO A 94 4.63 9.21 7.75
CA PRO A 94 4.33 9.87 9.02
C PRO A 94 5.47 9.92 10.02
N SER A 95 6.24 8.82 10.12
CA SER A 95 7.42 8.71 10.96
C SER A 95 8.48 9.78 10.68
N LYS A 96 8.52 10.34 9.47
CA LYS A 96 9.48 11.36 9.02
C LYS A 96 8.90 12.77 9.01
N HIS A 97 7.69 12.96 8.48
CA HIS A 97 7.10 14.31 8.41
C HIS A 97 6.48 14.77 9.74
N GLY A 98 6.21 13.86 10.68
CA GLY A 98 5.85 14.19 12.05
C GLY A 98 4.36 14.46 12.33
N ILE A 99 3.49 14.23 11.34
CA ILE A 99 2.04 14.34 11.50
C ILE A 99 1.48 12.94 11.73
N HIS A 100 0.83 12.72 12.88
CA HIS A 100 0.43 11.39 13.35
C HIS A 100 -1.07 11.25 13.62
N GLY A 101 -1.89 12.18 13.14
CA GLY A 101 -3.34 12.17 13.34
C GLY A 101 -3.96 13.54 13.13
N PHE A 102 -5.23 13.69 13.51
CA PHE A 102 -5.97 14.96 13.42
C PHE A 102 -5.50 16.05 14.39
N THR A 103 -4.56 15.71 15.28
CA THR A 103 -4.37 16.45 16.52
C THR A 103 -2.94 16.44 17.01
N GLU A 104 -2.57 17.41 17.83
CA GLU A 104 -1.24 17.51 18.41
C GLU A 104 -1.25 18.11 19.82
N LEU A 105 -0.18 17.84 20.55
CA LEU A 105 0.13 18.52 21.81
C LEU A 105 1.06 19.69 21.49
N TYR A 106 0.64 20.90 21.80
CA TYR A 106 1.40 22.13 21.60
C TYR A 106 1.44 22.93 22.90
N GLU A 107 2.64 23.18 23.43
CA GLU A 107 2.87 23.88 24.70
C GLU A 107 2.09 23.33 25.91
N GLY A 108 1.81 22.02 25.90
CA GLY A 108 1.07 21.34 26.96
C GLY A 108 -0.45 21.34 26.77
N GLU A 109 -0.96 21.99 25.72
CA GLU A 109 -2.39 21.99 25.37
C GLU A 109 -2.68 21.19 24.11
N ILE A 110 -3.90 20.69 24.01
CA ILE A 110 -4.37 19.93 22.86
C ILE A 110 -4.92 20.90 21.81
N ARG A 111 -4.51 20.74 20.55
CA ARG A 111 -5.13 21.41 19.40
C ARG A 111 -5.27 20.49 18.19
N ALA A 112 -5.96 20.96 17.15
CA ALA A 112 -5.95 20.27 15.86
C ALA A 112 -4.59 20.46 15.17
N VAL A 113 -4.18 19.49 14.37
CA VAL A 113 -2.86 19.49 13.74
C VAL A 113 -2.65 20.69 12.81
N ARG A 114 -1.43 21.23 12.78
CA ARG A 114 -1.07 22.43 12.02
C ARG A 114 -0.02 22.15 10.94
N GLY A 115 -0.02 22.97 9.89
CA GLY A 115 1.00 22.92 8.84
C GLY A 115 2.38 23.31 9.37
N SER A 116 2.43 24.16 10.40
CA SER A 116 3.66 24.52 11.12
C SER A 116 4.33 23.34 11.83
N SER A 117 3.63 22.22 12.00
CA SER A 117 4.14 21.03 12.69
C SER A 117 4.79 20.02 11.74
N ILE A 118 4.72 20.25 10.43
CA ILE A 118 5.39 19.44 9.41
C ILE A 118 6.91 19.64 9.56
N LYS A 119 7.65 18.55 9.75
CA LYS A 119 9.08 18.59 10.11
C LYS A 119 10.04 18.67 8.93
N ILE A 120 9.56 18.45 7.72
CA ILE A 120 10.39 18.36 6.51
C ILE A 120 9.78 19.17 5.36
N PRO A 121 10.58 19.58 4.36
CA PRO A 121 10.07 20.35 3.23
C PRO A 121 9.02 19.59 2.41
N THR A 122 8.04 20.33 1.92
CA THR A 122 7.00 19.88 0.99
C THR A 122 7.42 20.10 -0.47
N TYR A 123 6.74 19.50 -1.45
CA TYR A 123 6.97 19.80 -2.86
C TYR A 123 6.73 21.29 -3.18
N PHE A 124 5.88 21.97 -2.41
CA PHE A 124 5.69 23.41 -2.51
C PHE A 124 6.99 24.17 -2.25
N ASP A 125 7.73 23.78 -1.22
CA ASP A 125 9.01 24.38 -0.85
C ASP A 125 10.07 24.10 -1.92
N TYR A 126 10.09 22.88 -2.45
CA TYR A 126 11.02 22.50 -3.52
C TYR A 126 10.73 23.24 -4.84
N LEU A 127 9.47 23.38 -5.23
CA LEU A 127 9.07 24.18 -6.40
C LEU A 127 9.52 25.64 -6.26
N GLU A 128 9.22 26.27 -5.12
CA GLU A 128 9.63 27.66 -4.90
C GLU A 128 11.16 27.82 -4.88
N SER A 129 11.89 26.88 -4.26
CA SER A 129 13.36 26.88 -4.28
C SER A 129 13.95 26.75 -5.69
N ALA A 130 13.20 26.16 -6.62
CA ALA A 130 13.55 26.00 -8.02
C ALA A 130 13.06 27.16 -8.91
N GLY A 131 12.45 28.20 -8.33
CA GLY A 131 11.94 29.36 -9.07
C GLY A 131 10.55 29.16 -9.67
N VAL A 132 9.79 28.15 -9.23
CA VAL A 132 8.41 27.90 -9.66
C VAL A 132 7.45 28.38 -8.57
N PRO A 133 6.62 29.43 -8.80
CA PRO A 133 5.60 29.82 -7.84
C PRO A 133 4.62 28.66 -7.61
N ALA A 134 4.24 28.42 -6.35
CA ALA A 134 3.41 27.28 -5.97
C ALA A 134 2.23 27.74 -5.13
N THR A 135 1.07 27.91 -5.75
CA THR A 135 -0.17 28.25 -5.05
C THR A 135 -0.69 27.01 -4.31
N SER A 136 -1.19 27.18 -3.07
CA SER A 136 -1.89 26.12 -2.35
C SER A 136 -3.17 26.66 -1.73
N VAL A 137 -4.29 25.98 -1.98
CA VAL A 137 -5.60 26.33 -1.42
C VAL A 137 -6.18 25.14 -0.68
N ALA A 138 -6.56 25.40 0.58
CA ALA A 138 -7.19 24.47 1.50
C ALA A 138 -6.39 23.21 1.86
N TRP A 139 -5.13 23.07 1.43
CA TRP A 139 -4.34 21.85 1.65
C TRP A 139 -4.27 21.44 3.13
N TRP A 140 -4.48 20.17 3.48
CA TRP A 140 -4.48 19.75 4.90
C TRP A 140 -3.16 19.06 5.31
N PRO A 141 -2.50 19.47 6.42
CA PRO A 141 -2.68 20.71 7.18
C PRO A 141 -1.79 21.81 6.59
N SER A 142 -2.29 23.03 6.51
CA SER A 142 -1.53 24.17 5.98
C SER A 142 -1.72 25.46 6.76
N HIS A 143 -2.42 25.42 7.89
CA HIS A 143 -2.54 26.57 8.78
C HIS A 143 -1.37 26.63 9.78
N PRO A 144 -0.81 27.82 10.08
CA PRO A 144 -1.04 29.10 9.39
C PRO A 144 -0.42 29.09 7.99
N ALA A 145 -0.89 29.98 7.11
CA ALA A 145 -0.41 30.07 5.75
C ALA A 145 1.05 30.53 5.71
N LYS A 146 1.94 29.67 5.21
CA LYS A 146 3.36 30.01 4.99
C LYS A 146 3.48 31.03 3.87
N LYS A 147 4.25 32.10 4.06
CA LYS A 147 4.49 33.10 3.00
C LYS A 147 5.30 32.54 1.83
N SER A 148 4.81 32.74 0.60
CA SER A 148 5.54 32.42 -0.63
C SER A 148 6.68 33.41 -0.88
N ILE A 149 7.84 32.91 -1.34
CA ILE A 149 8.96 33.76 -1.78
C ILE A 149 8.82 34.24 -3.23
N LEU A 150 7.86 33.69 -3.98
CA LEU A 150 7.59 34.02 -5.39
C LEU A 150 6.20 34.64 -5.61
N GLY A 151 5.54 35.07 -4.52
CA GLY A 151 4.23 35.73 -4.60
C GLY A 151 3.05 34.80 -4.91
N ALA A 152 3.22 33.48 -4.76
CA ALA A 152 2.10 32.55 -4.89
C ALA A 152 1.13 32.65 -3.70
N PHE A 153 -0.15 32.36 -3.96
CA PHE A 153 -1.18 32.37 -2.92
C PHE A 153 -1.07 31.16 -2.01
N ARG A 154 -1.22 31.39 -0.71
CA ARG A 154 -1.17 30.38 0.34
C ARG A 154 -2.41 30.56 1.19
N ILE A 155 -3.41 29.75 0.93
CA ILE A 155 -4.71 29.76 1.61
C ILE A 155 -4.83 28.45 2.37
N SER A 156 -4.83 28.56 3.70
CA SER A 156 -4.81 27.41 4.59
C SER A 156 -6.14 26.65 4.62
N ASN A 157 -6.12 25.39 5.04
CA ASN A 157 -7.32 24.56 5.23
C ASN A 157 -8.33 25.14 6.24
N LEU A 158 -7.90 25.98 7.19
CA LEU A 158 -8.82 26.62 8.13
C LEU A 158 -9.39 27.94 7.60
N ALA A 159 -8.70 28.62 6.68
CA ALA A 159 -9.14 29.90 6.12
C ALA A 159 -10.40 29.79 5.23
N VAL A 160 -10.72 28.58 4.77
CA VAL A 160 -11.93 28.31 3.97
C VAL A 160 -13.19 28.10 4.83
N SER A 161 -13.03 28.11 6.15
CA SER A 161 -14.13 28.03 7.12
C SER A 161 -15.04 29.26 7.06
N GLU A 162 -16.29 29.09 7.49
CA GLU A 162 -17.24 30.20 7.71
C GLU A 162 -16.76 31.15 8.82
N ASP A 163 -15.93 30.65 9.75
CA ASP A 163 -15.28 31.47 10.77
C ASP A 163 -14.12 32.29 10.17
N MET A 164 -14.41 33.55 9.91
CA MET A 164 -13.50 34.48 9.25
C MET A 164 -12.24 34.83 10.06
N ARG A 165 -12.18 34.46 11.36
CA ARG A 165 -10.96 34.68 12.18
C ARG A 165 -9.76 33.94 11.59
N TRP A 166 -9.97 32.75 11.02
CA TRP A 166 -8.91 31.94 10.42
C TRP A 166 -8.25 32.57 9.18
N MET A 167 -8.88 33.54 8.53
CA MET A 167 -8.29 34.20 7.36
C MET A 167 -7.05 35.05 7.71
N GLU A 168 -6.96 35.58 8.93
CA GLU A 168 -5.91 36.52 9.32
C GLU A 168 -4.52 35.89 9.27
N GLU A 169 -4.41 34.67 9.78
CA GLU A 169 -3.18 33.86 9.72
C GLU A 169 -3.21 32.84 8.59
N GLY A 170 -4.38 32.64 7.98
CA GLY A 170 -4.62 31.58 7.01
C GLY A 170 -4.60 32.00 5.56
N VAL A 171 -4.41 33.28 5.23
CA VAL A 171 -4.33 33.77 3.85
C VAL A 171 -3.11 34.66 3.65
N VAL A 172 -2.27 34.31 2.68
CA VAL A 172 -1.19 35.15 2.16
C VAL A 172 -1.30 35.19 0.64
N PRO A 173 -1.21 36.37 -0.01
CA PRO A 173 -0.85 37.68 0.55
C PRO A 173 -2.02 38.41 1.25
N VAL A 174 -1.70 39.28 2.21
CA VAL A 174 -2.66 39.81 3.22
C VAL A 174 -3.53 40.96 2.73
N GLU A 175 -3.11 41.65 1.67
CA GLU A 175 -3.82 42.80 1.10
C GLU A 175 -5.23 42.46 0.59
N TYR A 176 -5.52 41.19 0.30
CA TYR A 176 -6.83 40.74 -0.18
C TYR A 176 -7.79 40.34 0.95
N HIS A 177 -7.38 40.37 2.22
CA HIS A 177 -8.20 39.90 3.34
C HIS A 177 -9.58 40.54 3.40
N GLN A 178 -9.68 41.87 3.25
CA GLN A 178 -10.97 42.57 3.31
C GLN A 178 -11.92 42.16 2.18
N LEU A 179 -11.39 42.05 0.96
CA LEU A 179 -12.17 41.64 -0.20
C LEU A 179 -12.64 40.19 -0.04
N LEU A 180 -11.74 39.28 0.34
CA LEU A 180 -12.07 37.87 0.53
C LEU A 180 -13.10 37.67 1.65
N LYS A 181 -12.96 38.37 2.78
CA LYS A 181 -13.97 38.38 3.86
C LYS A 181 -15.36 38.79 3.34
N SER A 182 -15.44 39.78 2.45
CA SER A 182 -16.73 40.19 1.85
C SER A 182 -17.34 39.14 0.90
N LEU A 183 -16.48 38.37 0.22
CA LEU A 183 -16.89 37.38 -0.78
C LEU A 183 -17.32 36.04 -0.16
N MET A 184 -16.71 35.63 0.95
CA MET A 184 -17.00 34.36 1.63
C MET A 184 -18.51 34.14 1.81
N LEU A 185 -18.95 32.95 1.43
CA LEU A 185 -20.35 32.53 1.52
C LEU A 185 -20.65 32.05 2.94
N GLN A 186 -21.80 32.46 3.45
CA GLN A 186 -22.45 31.88 4.62
C GLN A 186 -23.60 30.94 4.18
N PRO A 187 -24.09 30.04 5.05
CA PRO A 187 -25.23 29.18 4.72
C PRO A 187 -26.45 29.94 4.18
N GLU A 188 -26.72 31.14 4.67
CA GLU A 188 -27.83 31.99 4.24
C GLU A 188 -27.64 32.57 2.82
N ASP A 189 -26.39 32.66 2.34
CA ASP A 189 -26.09 33.14 0.99
C ASP A 189 -26.40 32.09 -0.09
N ILE A 190 -26.53 30.81 0.28
CA ILE A 190 -26.74 29.72 -0.68
C ILE A 190 -28.23 29.65 -1.08
N PRO A 191 -28.57 29.86 -2.37
CA PRO A 191 -29.94 29.75 -2.84
C PRO A 191 -30.50 28.34 -2.62
N SER A 192 -31.74 28.25 -2.14
CA SER A 192 -32.39 26.97 -1.85
C SER A 192 -32.51 26.08 -3.10
N GLU A 193 -32.61 26.66 -4.30
CA GLU A 193 -32.63 25.91 -5.56
C GLU A 193 -31.30 25.21 -5.87
N ALA A 194 -30.18 25.70 -5.35
CA ALA A 194 -28.89 25.02 -5.46
C ALA A 194 -28.86 23.76 -4.58
N VAL A 195 -29.32 23.87 -3.34
CA VAL A 195 -29.41 22.75 -2.39
C VAL A 195 -30.45 21.72 -2.83
N ALA A 196 -31.56 22.14 -3.44
CA ALA A 196 -32.62 21.27 -3.92
C ALA A 196 -32.14 20.24 -4.96
N GLN A 197 -30.99 20.47 -5.61
CA GLN A 197 -30.39 19.52 -6.55
C GLN A 197 -29.94 18.21 -5.87
N PHE A 198 -29.65 18.24 -4.56
CA PHE A 198 -29.32 17.06 -3.77
C PHE A 198 -30.56 16.25 -3.34
N PHE A 199 -31.75 16.85 -3.42
CA PHE A 199 -33.01 16.30 -2.90
C PHE A 199 -34.14 16.42 -3.95
N PRO A 200 -34.03 15.77 -5.11
CA PRO A 200 -35.03 15.90 -6.16
C PRO A 200 -36.40 15.41 -5.69
N ASN A 201 -37.44 16.19 -6.01
CA ASN A 201 -38.84 15.94 -5.62
C ASN A 201 -39.14 16.05 -4.12
N MET A 202 -38.27 16.68 -3.33
CA MET A 202 -38.49 16.98 -1.92
C MET A 202 -38.59 18.50 -1.70
N SER A 203 -39.58 18.92 -0.90
CA SER A 203 -39.58 20.28 -0.35
C SER A 203 -38.50 20.38 0.71
N LEU A 204 -37.57 21.33 0.57
CA LEU A 204 -36.53 21.56 1.56
C LEU A 204 -37.13 22.05 2.87
N ASP A 205 -36.67 21.46 3.98
CA ASP A 205 -37.08 21.79 5.33
C ASP A 205 -35.82 22.03 6.17
N SER A 206 -35.68 23.22 6.74
CA SER A 206 -34.52 23.58 7.57
C SER A 206 -34.49 22.85 8.91
N THR A 207 -35.58 22.18 9.32
CA THR A 207 -35.60 21.32 10.51
C THR A 207 -34.93 19.96 10.27
N ASP A 208 -34.68 19.58 9.02
CA ASP A 208 -34.03 18.32 8.64
C ASP A 208 -32.51 18.40 8.80
N ASP A 209 -31.97 17.59 9.71
CA ASP A 209 -30.54 17.57 10.05
C ASP A 209 -29.67 17.23 8.83
N VAL A 210 -30.13 16.34 7.93
CA VAL A 210 -29.39 15.93 6.75
C VAL A 210 -29.33 17.08 5.75
N VAL A 211 -30.44 17.79 5.55
CA VAL A 211 -30.48 18.98 4.68
C VAL A 211 -29.57 20.08 5.21
N ARG A 212 -29.58 20.36 6.52
CA ARG A 212 -28.66 21.34 7.14
C ARG A 212 -27.20 20.95 6.95
N SER A 213 -26.89 19.66 7.09
CA SER A 213 -25.53 19.14 6.93
C SER A 213 -25.06 19.26 5.46
N VAL A 214 -25.92 18.92 4.49
CA VAL A 214 -25.64 19.12 3.07
C VAL A 214 -25.42 20.60 2.75
N LEU A 215 -26.24 21.51 3.29
CA LEU A 215 -26.03 22.95 3.11
C LEU A 215 -24.65 23.38 3.62
N LYS A 216 -24.29 23.04 4.86
CA LYS A 216 -22.98 23.37 5.46
C LYS A 216 -21.80 22.85 4.61
N ILE A 217 -21.84 21.57 4.21
CA ILE A 217 -20.78 20.98 3.38
C ILE A 217 -20.72 21.66 2.00
N THR A 218 -21.87 22.03 1.43
CA THR A 218 -21.93 22.75 0.14
C THR A 218 -21.34 24.15 0.25
N THR A 219 -21.67 24.91 1.29
CA THR A 219 -21.08 26.23 1.56
C THR A 219 -19.56 26.13 1.66
N HIS A 220 -19.06 25.14 2.41
CA HIS A 220 -17.63 24.89 2.54
C HIS A 220 -16.96 24.60 1.19
N ALA A 221 -17.49 23.65 0.40
CA ALA A 221 -16.96 23.32 -0.92
C ALA A 221 -16.92 24.52 -1.87
N LEU A 222 -17.96 25.37 -1.83
CA LEU A 222 -18.03 26.57 -2.64
C LEU A 222 -17.06 27.65 -2.17
N ASN A 223 -16.79 27.78 -0.87
CA ASN A 223 -15.74 28.67 -0.35
C ASN A 223 -14.34 28.22 -0.77
N VAL A 224 -14.05 26.91 -0.78
CA VAL A 224 -12.81 26.38 -1.37
C VAL A 224 -12.72 26.77 -2.85
N GLN A 225 -13.78 26.58 -3.63
CA GLN A 225 -13.79 26.94 -5.06
C GLN A 225 -13.66 28.45 -5.30
N LEU A 226 -14.31 29.27 -4.48
CA LEU A 226 -14.21 30.74 -4.52
C LEU A 226 -12.76 31.17 -4.30
N LEU A 227 -12.14 30.70 -3.23
CA LEU A 227 -10.77 31.05 -2.86
C LEU A 227 -9.76 30.49 -3.86
N ALA A 228 -9.99 29.29 -4.41
CA ALA A 228 -9.19 28.71 -5.48
C ALA A 228 -9.23 29.56 -6.75
N THR A 229 -10.41 29.87 -7.27
CA THR A 229 -10.55 30.68 -8.48
C THR A 229 -10.01 32.09 -8.31
N PHE A 230 -10.15 32.69 -7.13
CA PHE A 230 -9.53 33.98 -6.82
C PHE A 230 -7.99 33.88 -6.82
N ALA A 231 -7.44 32.88 -6.11
CA ALA A 231 -5.99 32.67 -6.02
C ALA A 231 -5.33 32.36 -7.37
N LEU A 232 -6.05 31.70 -8.28
CA LEU A 232 -5.58 31.42 -9.64
C LEU A 232 -5.62 32.67 -10.53
N ASP A 233 -6.67 33.49 -10.45
CA ASP A 233 -6.80 34.69 -11.28
C ASP A 233 -5.86 35.82 -10.82
N TYR A 234 -5.58 35.95 -9.51
CA TYR A 234 -4.69 36.98 -8.94
C TYR A 234 -3.27 36.48 -8.61
N GLY A 235 -2.99 35.20 -8.85
CA GLY A 235 -1.75 34.55 -8.48
C GLY A 235 -0.58 34.77 -9.45
N ALA A 236 0.56 34.18 -9.11
CA ALA A 236 1.81 34.30 -9.87
C ALA A 236 2.02 33.21 -10.94
N GLY A 237 1.05 32.31 -11.14
CA GLY A 237 1.15 31.18 -12.09
C GLY A 237 2.03 30.04 -11.56
N GLY A 238 2.67 29.29 -12.47
CA GLY A 238 3.53 28.16 -12.11
C GLY A 238 2.73 26.91 -11.78
N HIS A 239 2.65 26.56 -10.50
CA HIS A 239 1.92 25.40 -9.98
C HIS A 239 0.77 25.84 -9.06
N ALA A 240 -0.33 25.10 -9.06
CA ALA A 240 -1.38 25.23 -8.05
C ALA A 240 -1.86 23.87 -7.53
N SER A 241 -2.03 23.75 -6.21
CA SER A 241 -2.72 22.63 -5.56
C SER A 241 -3.98 23.09 -4.85
N ILE A 242 -5.11 22.45 -5.15
CA ILE A 242 -6.41 22.73 -4.55
C ILE A 242 -6.93 21.44 -3.95
N TYR A 243 -7.31 21.47 -2.68
CA TYR A 243 -7.83 20.32 -1.97
C TYR A 243 -9.29 20.55 -1.57
N PHE A 244 -10.15 19.57 -1.85
CA PHE A 244 -11.55 19.52 -1.44
C PHE A 244 -11.77 18.33 -0.51
N ASP A 245 -12.00 18.59 0.77
CA ASP A 245 -12.43 17.62 1.79
C ASP A 245 -13.91 17.26 1.68
N ALA A 246 -14.73 18.19 1.15
CA ALA A 246 -16.18 18.13 1.17
C ALA A 246 -16.77 16.82 0.63
N LEU A 247 -16.13 16.20 -0.37
CA LEU A 247 -16.61 14.94 -0.92
C LEU A 247 -16.65 13.84 0.14
N ASP A 248 -15.63 13.71 0.98
CA ASP A 248 -15.57 12.75 2.09
C ASP A 248 -16.69 13.01 3.11
N HIS A 249 -16.88 14.27 3.51
CA HIS A 249 -17.98 14.67 4.40
C HIS A 249 -19.37 14.31 3.84
N TYR A 250 -19.61 14.53 2.55
CA TYR A 250 -20.86 14.11 1.91
C TYR A 250 -21.06 12.59 1.95
N LYS A 251 -19.97 11.81 1.88
CA LYS A 251 -20.04 10.35 1.88
C LYS A 251 -20.27 9.82 3.30
N HIS A 252 -19.59 10.31 4.32
CA HIS A 252 -19.91 9.97 5.71
C HIS A 252 -21.39 10.26 6.05
N LEU A 253 -21.94 11.37 5.54
CA LEU A 253 -23.36 11.70 5.71
C LEU A 253 -24.29 10.79 4.87
N GLY A 254 -24.00 10.67 3.57
CA GLY A 254 -24.94 10.23 2.55
C GLY A 254 -24.74 8.81 2.01
N MET A 255 -23.57 8.20 2.22
CA MET A 255 -23.19 6.96 1.54
C MET A 255 -24.12 5.80 1.91
N LYS A 256 -24.60 5.70 3.16
CA LYS A 256 -25.59 4.69 3.57
C LYS A 256 -26.91 4.75 2.80
N TYR A 257 -27.28 5.92 2.24
CA TYR A 257 -28.48 6.11 1.43
C TYR A 257 -28.24 5.90 -0.07
N ALA A 258 -27.00 5.83 -0.54
CA ALA A 258 -26.70 5.65 -1.97
C ALA A 258 -27.26 4.30 -2.50
N PRO A 259 -27.56 4.17 -3.81
CA PRO A 259 -27.97 2.90 -4.38
C PRO A 259 -26.86 1.82 -4.31
N PRO A 260 -27.19 0.53 -4.09
CA PRO A 260 -28.53 -0.04 -3.84
C PRO A 260 -29.04 0.26 -2.43
N GLN A 261 -30.36 0.21 -2.17
CA GLN A 261 -30.87 0.37 -0.81
C GLN A 261 -30.37 -0.76 0.11
N LEU A 262 -29.84 -0.41 1.29
CA LEU A 262 -29.38 -1.37 2.30
C LEU A 262 -30.55 -1.85 3.18
N GLU A 263 -30.43 -3.09 3.67
CA GLU A 263 -31.29 -3.60 4.75
C GLU A 263 -31.04 -2.76 6.02
N GLY A 264 -32.11 -2.21 6.60
CA GLY A 264 -32.04 -1.28 7.74
C GLY A 264 -32.17 0.21 7.38
N VAL A 265 -32.12 0.57 6.08
CA VAL A 265 -32.44 1.93 5.62
C VAL A 265 -33.91 1.98 5.18
N SER A 266 -34.69 2.89 5.76
CA SER A 266 -36.13 3.03 5.44
C SER A 266 -36.33 3.45 3.97
N GLY A 267 -37.43 3.03 3.35
CA GLY A 267 -37.75 3.42 1.97
C GLY A 267 -37.94 4.93 1.81
N ILE A 268 -38.41 5.61 2.86
CA ILE A 268 -38.59 7.06 2.90
C ILE A 268 -37.21 7.75 2.88
N ASP A 269 -36.30 7.36 3.77
CA ASP A 269 -34.97 7.97 3.85
C ASP A 269 -34.15 7.69 2.58
N PHE A 270 -34.26 6.48 2.03
CA PHE A 270 -33.63 6.14 0.75
C PHE A 270 -34.11 7.08 -0.36
N GLN A 271 -35.42 7.24 -0.52
CA GLN A 271 -35.97 8.13 -1.55
C GLN A 271 -35.54 9.58 -1.38
N ARG A 272 -35.48 10.07 -0.14
CA ARG A 272 -35.10 11.46 0.18
C ARG A 272 -33.60 11.71 -0.06
N TYR A 273 -32.72 10.79 0.30
CA TYR A 273 -31.28 11.06 0.46
C TYR A 273 -30.35 10.34 -0.52
N GLN A 274 -30.85 9.41 -1.34
CA GLN A 274 -30.01 8.62 -2.28
C GLN A 274 -29.20 9.46 -3.29
N HIS A 275 -29.57 10.72 -3.51
CA HIS A 275 -28.95 11.60 -4.50
C HIS A 275 -27.81 12.46 -3.94
N ILE A 276 -27.53 12.41 -2.63
CA ILE A 276 -26.51 13.24 -1.98
C ILE A 276 -25.13 12.99 -2.60
N VAL A 277 -24.69 11.74 -2.64
CA VAL A 277 -23.36 11.36 -3.14
C VAL A 277 -23.21 11.69 -4.62
N GLU A 278 -24.21 11.34 -5.44
CA GLU A 278 -24.17 11.67 -6.87
C GLU A 278 -24.05 13.19 -7.11
N SER A 279 -24.84 13.99 -6.41
CA SER A 279 -24.86 15.44 -6.57
C SER A 279 -23.56 16.08 -6.09
N ALA A 280 -22.94 15.52 -5.04
CA ALA A 280 -21.62 15.93 -4.58
C ALA A 280 -20.55 15.75 -5.66
N TYR A 281 -20.47 14.58 -6.32
CA TYR A 281 -19.52 14.36 -7.42
C TYR A 281 -19.77 15.33 -8.59
N ARG A 282 -21.03 15.62 -8.92
CA ARG A 282 -21.38 16.58 -9.98
C ARG A 282 -20.96 18.01 -9.64
N LEU A 283 -21.11 18.43 -8.39
CA LEU A 283 -20.60 19.73 -7.92
C LEU A 283 -19.07 19.81 -8.09
N HIS A 284 -18.35 18.77 -7.66
CA HIS A 284 -16.89 18.74 -7.79
C HIS A 284 -16.43 18.73 -9.26
N ASP A 285 -17.14 18.03 -10.16
CA ASP A 285 -16.86 18.05 -11.60
C ASP A 285 -17.07 19.45 -12.22
N LEU A 286 -18.12 20.18 -11.81
CA LEU A 286 -18.34 21.57 -12.20
C LEU A 286 -17.19 22.48 -11.72
N CYS A 287 -16.74 22.31 -10.46
CA CYS A 287 -15.59 23.05 -9.94
C CYS A 287 -14.32 22.73 -10.74
N LEU A 288 -14.06 21.45 -11.01
CA LEU A 288 -12.90 20.99 -11.78
C LEU A 288 -12.88 21.59 -13.18
N GLN A 289 -14.02 21.67 -13.86
CA GLN A 289 -14.11 22.30 -15.18
C GLN A 289 -13.55 23.74 -15.16
N VAL A 290 -14.00 24.54 -14.19
CA VAL A 290 -13.59 25.94 -14.04
C VAL A 290 -12.11 26.06 -13.68
N LEU A 291 -11.58 25.16 -12.84
CA LEU A 291 -10.16 25.15 -12.49
C LEU A 291 -9.27 24.81 -13.71
N LEU A 292 -9.69 23.84 -14.53
CA LEU A 292 -8.94 23.41 -15.72
C LEU A 292 -8.82 24.50 -16.80
N GLU A 293 -9.71 25.50 -16.81
CA GLU A 293 -9.62 26.65 -17.73
C GLU A 293 -8.40 27.54 -17.48
N ARG A 294 -7.81 27.51 -16.27
CA ARG A 294 -6.58 28.24 -15.94
C ARG A 294 -5.30 27.45 -16.27
N LEU A 295 -5.41 26.21 -16.72
CA LEU A 295 -4.25 25.42 -17.11
C LEU A 295 -3.69 25.90 -18.46
N ASP A 296 -2.37 25.93 -18.58
CA ASP A 296 -1.69 26.10 -19.86
C ASP A 296 -2.12 25.00 -20.85
N VAL A 297 -2.14 25.32 -22.15
CA VAL A 297 -2.49 24.36 -23.23
C VAL A 297 -1.60 23.10 -23.21
N ASN A 298 -0.34 23.25 -22.79
CA ASN A 298 0.63 22.17 -22.64
C ASN A 298 0.89 21.81 -21.16
N GLY A 299 0.06 22.35 -20.25
CA GLY A 299 0.19 22.15 -18.82
C GLY A 299 -0.22 20.75 -18.38
N SER A 300 0.17 20.38 -17.17
CA SER A 300 -0.17 19.09 -16.56
C SER A 300 -1.29 19.26 -15.53
N ALA A 301 -2.40 18.54 -15.69
CA ALA A 301 -3.42 18.47 -14.64
C ALA A 301 -3.42 17.09 -14.04
N ILE A 302 -3.49 17.01 -12.71
CA ILE A 302 -3.55 15.78 -11.93
C ILE A 302 -4.73 15.89 -10.98
N LEU A 303 -5.62 14.91 -11.02
CA LEU A 303 -6.73 14.71 -10.10
C LEU A 303 -6.43 13.47 -9.27
N ILE A 304 -6.43 13.60 -7.94
CA ILE A 304 -6.16 12.49 -7.03
C ILE A 304 -7.20 12.38 -5.91
N SER A 305 -7.25 11.20 -5.31
CA SER A 305 -7.80 10.99 -3.97
C SER A 305 -6.83 10.19 -3.13
N ASP A 306 -6.73 10.54 -1.85
CA ASP A 306 -5.86 9.90 -0.87
C ASP A 306 -6.32 8.48 -0.48
N HIS A 307 -7.62 8.23 -0.52
CA HIS A 307 -8.23 6.91 -0.38
C HIS A 307 -9.54 6.80 -1.18
N GLY A 308 -10.17 5.62 -1.16
CA GLY A 308 -11.52 5.42 -1.70
C GLY A 308 -12.56 5.38 -0.58
N PHE A 309 -13.80 5.04 -0.93
CA PHE A 309 -14.91 4.93 0.03
C PHE A 309 -15.75 3.69 -0.26
N VAL A 310 -16.17 2.98 0.79
CA VAL A 310 -16.96 1.76 0.69
C VAL A 310 -18.33 2.07 0.07
N SER A 311 -18.70 1.32 -0.96
CA SER A 311 -19.90 1.51 -1.76
C SER A 311 -20.62 0.18 -2.01
N GLY A 312 -21.83 0.20 -2.57
CA GLY A 312 -22.53 -1.05 -2.93
C GLY A 312 -23.11 -1.77 -1.71
N LYS A 313 -23.04 -3.10 -1.63
CA LYS A 313 -23.63 -3.85 -0.51
C LYS A 313 -22.74 -3.94 0.73
N GLU A 314 -21.46 -3.56 0.61
CA GLU A 314 -20.45 -3.64 1.67
C GLU A 314 -20.55 -2.50 2.69
N ARG A 315 -21.42 -1.52 2.45
CA ARG A 315 -21.58 -0.34 3.31
C ARG A 315 -22.16 -0.70 4.67
N LEU A 316 -21.73 0.02 5.69
CA LEU A 316 -22.27 -0.08 7.03
C LEU A 316 -23.45 0.88 7.21
N VAL A 317 -24.51 0.41 7.87
CA VAL A 317 -25.65 1.27 8.26
C VAL A 317 -25.28 2.14 9.46
N ARG A 318 -24.45 1.60 10.36
CA ARG A 318 -23.96 2.27 11.56
C ARG A 318 -22.53 1.84 11.86
N LEU A 319 -21.67 2.80 12.18
CA LEU A 319 -20.29 2.55 12.60
C LEU A 319 -20.21 2.15 14.08
N PRO A 320 -19.18 1.38 14.47
CA PRO A 320 -18.89 1.11 15.86
C PRO A 320 -18.49 2.39 16.62
N ASP A 321 -18.73 2.41 17.93
CA ASP A 321 -18.49 3.57 18.78
C ASP A 321 -17.05 3.60 19.30
N HIS A 322 -16.10 4.02 18.46
CA HIS A 322 -14.72 4.30 18.86
C HIS A 322 -14.05 5.36 17.99
N ALA A 323 -12.98 5.98 18.50
CA ALA A 323 -12.18 6.93 17.74
C ALA A 323 -11.57 6.26 16.50
N GLY A 324 -11.70 6.91 15.34
CA GLY A 324 -11.23 6.39 14.06
C GLY A 324 -12.14 5.33 13.41
N ALA A 325 -13.36 5.10 13.92
CA ALA A 325 -14.35 4.28 13.24
C ALA A 325 -14.69 4.74 11.81
N PRO A 326 -14.70 6.05 11.47
CA PRO A 326 -14.90 6.51 10.10
C PRO A 326 -13.96 5.86 9.08
N ALA A 327 -12.72 5.54 9.47
CA ALA A 327 -11.75 4.87 8.61
C ALA A 327 -12.20 3.47 8.12
N LEU A 328 -13.19 2.84 8.77
CA LEU A 328 -13.78 1.57 8.31
C LEU A 328 -14.64 1.75 7.06
N GLU A 329 -15.08 2.97 6.77
CA GLU A 329 -15.79 3.28 5.52
C GLU A 329 -14.84 3.59 4.37
N HIS A 330 -13.52 3.59 4.61
CA HIS A 330 -12.53 3.95 3.59
C HIS A 330 -12.07 2.71 2.83
N LYS A 331 -11.84 2.85 1.52
CA LYS A 331 -11.19 1.83 0.69
C LYS A 331 -9.72 2.16 0.49
N PHE A 332 -8.90 1.12 0.36
CA PHE A 332 -7.45 1.26 0.19
C PHE A 332 -7.04 2.05 -1.07
N HIS A 333 -7.88 2.10 -2.11
CA HIS A 333 -7.55 2.79 -3.36
C HIS A 333 -8.41 4.02 -3.57
N GLY A 334 -7.76 5.18 -3.71
CA GLY A 334 -8.36 6.36 -4.30
C GLY A 334 -8.20 6.39 -5.83
N ILE A 335 -8.44 7.55 -6.41
CA ILE A 335 -8.29 7.81 -7.84
C ILE A 335 -6.95 8.48 -8.16
N PHE A 336 -6.46 8.23 -9.37
CA PHE A 336 -5.44 9.03 -10.04
C PHE A 336 -5.89 9.25 -11.48
N SER A 337 -6.02 10.49 -11.93
CA SER A 337 -6.22 10.81 -13.34
C SER A 337 -5.37 12.01 -13.70
N ALA A 338 -4.64 11.95 -14.80
CA ALA A 338 -3.72 13.01 -15.15
C ALA A 338 -3.59 13.18 -16.66
N LYS A 339 -3.46 14.43 -17.11
CA LYS A 339 -3.09 14.79 -18.49
C LYS A 339 -1.84 15.65 -18.50
N GLY A 340 -1.10 15.62 -19.58
CA GLY A 340 0.11 16.43 -19.78
C GLY A 340 1.26 15.66 -20.43
N PRO A 341 2.42 16.30 -20.66
CA PRO A 341 3.50 15.72 -21.46
C PRO A 341 4.07 14.38 -20.96
N LEU A 342 3.99 14.11 -19.65
CA LEU A 342 4.44 12.84 -19.05
C LEU A 342 3.43 11.69 -19.22
N PHE A 343 2.13 12.02 -19.30
CA PHE A 343 1.03 11.07 -19.13
C PHE A 343 0.55 10.50 -20.48
N LYS A 344 1.38 9.67 -21.11
CA LYS A 344 1.10 9.11 -22.46
C LYS A 344 0.76 7.63 -22.50
N ASP A 345 1.36 6.83 -21.62
CA ASP A 345 1.19 5.37 -21.60
C ASP A 345 0.62 4.95 -20.24
N GLU A 346 -0.68 4.71 -20.19
CA GLU A 346 -1.44 4.38 -18.98
C GLU A 346 -0.85 3.18 -18.20
N LEU A 347 -0.27 2.19 -18.89
CA LEU A 347 0.28 1.00 -18.23
C LEU A 347 1.44 1.33 -17.28
N LEU A 348 2.21 2.37 -17.60
CA LEU A 348 3.33 2.81 -16.76
C LEU A 348 2.86 3.50 -15.47
N TRP A 349 1.62 3.97 -15.42
CA TRP A 349 1.07 4.71 -14.27
C TRP A 349 0.21 3.84 -13.34
N LYS A 350 0.27 2.51 -13.49
CA LYS A 350 -0.40 1.57 -12.59
C LYS A 350 0.47 1.28 -11.36
N GLY A 351 -0.17 1.19 -10.20
CA GLY A 351 0.48 0.84 -8.93
C GLY A 351 1.15 1.98 -8.19
N LEU A 352 0.75 3.21 -8.52
CA LEU A 352 1.12 4.38 -7.76
C LEU A 352 0.59 4.30 -6.33
N ASN A 353 1.32 4.92 -5.41
CA ASN A 353 0.86 5.23 -4.07
C ASN A 353 1.01 6.74 -3.79
N LEU A 354 0.49 7.20 -2.66
CA LEU A 354 0.50 8.62 -2.28
C LEU A 354 1.88 9.28 -2.27
N LEU A 355 2.95 8.52 -1.97
CA LEU A 355 4.30 9.05 -1.93
C LEU A 355 4.78 9.45 -3.32
N ASP A 356 4.27 8.84 -4.40
CA ASP A 356 4.73 9.08 -5.77
C ASP A 356 4.27 10.44 -6.32
N VAL A 357 3.19 11.01 -5.78
CA VAL A 357 2.56 12.24 -6.28
C VAL A 357 3.53 13.43 -6.26
N GLY A 358 4.22 13.66 -5.14
CA GLY A 358 5.19 14.75 -5.01
C GLY A 358 6.29 14.71 -6.09
N PRO A 359 7.03 13.59 -6.23
CA PRO A 359 7.99 13.40 -7.31
C PRO A 359 7.42 13.57 -8.72
N ILE A 360 6.20 13.08 -8.97
CA ILE A 360 5.51 13.24 -10.27
C ILE A 360 5.23 14.72 -10.56
N LEU A 361 4.79 15.49 -9.57
CA LEU A 361 4.59 16.94 -9.72
C LEU A 361 5.90 17.65 -10.04
N LEU A 362 6.98 17.36 -9.31
CA LEU A 362 8.30 17.93 -9.60
C LEU A 362 8.75 17.58 -11.03
N ALA A 363 8.53 16.35 -11.48
CA ALA A 363 8.85 15.92 -12.83
C ALA A 363 8.05 16.67 -13.90
N SER A 364 6.80 17.06 -13.63
CA SER A 364 5.99 17.89 -14.55
C SER A 364 6.60 19.26 -14.83
N HIS A 365 7.45 19.76 -13.92
CA HIS A 365 8.26 20.98 -14.08
C HIS A 365 9.71 20.70 -14.51
N GLN A 366 10.00 19.48 -14.98
CA GLN A 366 11.35 19.04 -15.36
C GLN A 366 12.35 19.15 -14.19
N LEU A 367 11.92 18.81 -12.99
CA LEU A 367 12.75 18.77 -11.78
C LEU A 367 12.92 17.33 -11.31
N ILE A 368 14.15 16.95 -10.96
CA ILE A 368 14.45 15.63 -10.37
C ILE A 368 14.25 15.74 -8.87
N ALA A 369 13.35 14.92 -8.34
CA ALA A 369 13.06 14.85 -6.92
C ALA A 369 14.33 14.51 -6.10
N PRO A 370 14.52 15.13 -4.93
CA PRO A 370 15.64 14.82 -4.05
C PRO A 370 15.49 13.42 -3.46
N SER A 371 16.61 12.78 -3.08
CA SER A 371 16.60 11.45 -2.44
C SER A 371 15.91 11.40 -1.08
N THR A 372 15.50 12.56 -0.54
CA THR A 372 14.70 12.67 0.68
C THR A 372 13.22 12.32 0.45
N MET A 373 12.74 12.39 -0.79
CA MET A 373 11.42 11.92 -1.20
C MET A 373 11.47 10.42 -1.49
N SER A 374 10.53 9.67 -0.92
CA SER A 374 10.47 8.21 -1.00
C SER A 374 9.71 7.70 -2.23
N GLY A 375 8.85 8.53 -2.82
CA GLY A 375 8.11 8.17 -4.02
C GLY A 375 8.96 8.19 -5.28
N ILE A 376 8.41 7.63 -6.36
CA ILE A 376 9.08 7.50 -7.65
C ILE A 376 8.29 8.14 -8.78
N VAL A 377 8.99 8.40 -9.89
CA VAL A 377 8.37 8.74 -11.17
C VAL A 377 8.47 7.51 -12.06
N PRO A 378 7.35 6.89 -12.48
CA PRO A 378 7.39 5.59 -13.15
C PRO A 378 7.87 5.66 -14.60
N VAL A 379 8.02 6.88 -15.15
CA VAL A 379 8.47 7.13 -16.52
C VAL A 379 9.84 7.80 -16.52
N LYS A 380 10.64 7.49 -17.54
CA LYS A 380 11.89 8.21 -17.76
C LYS A 380 11.59 9.64 -18.22
N PHE A 381 12.27 10.61 -17.62
CA PHE A 381 12.24 12.00 -18.03
C PHE A 381 13.61 12.64 -17.84
N SER A 382 13.83 13.80 -18.45
CA SER A 382 15.01 14.63 -18.23
C SER A 382 14.62 15.85 -17.41
N GLY A 383 15.43 16.19 -16.40
CA GLY A 383 15.15 17.31 -15.52
C GLY A 383 16.39 17.81 -14.79
N LYS A 384 16.24 18.93 -14.09
CA LYS A 384 17.29 19.54 -13.26
C LYS A 384 17.18 19.01 -11.84
N PRO A 385 18.28 18.58 -11.20
CA PRO A 385 18.26 18.21 -9.79
C PRO A 385 17.95 19.44 -8.93
N ILE A 386 17.03 19.27 -7.98
CA ILE A 386 16.73 20.30 -6.97
C ILE A 386 17.82 20.26 -5.90
N LYS A 387 18.36 21.43 -5.54
CA LYS A 387 19.29 21.51 -4.42
C LYS A 387 18.51 21.37 -3.12
N VAL A 388 18.94 20.44 -2.27
CA VAL A 388 18.47 20.37 -0.88
C VAL A 388 19.05 21.58 -0.17
N ASN A 389 18.30 22.67 -0.10
CA ASN A 389 18.63 23.71 0.85
C ASN A 389 18.26 23.17 2.24
N GLU A 390 19.18 23.28 3.19
CA GLU A 390 18.85 23.21 4.62
C GLU A 390 17.88 24.37 4.89
N THR A 391 16.59 24.17 4.64
CA THR A 391 15.56 25.10 5.08
C THR A 391 15.64 25.09 6.59
N GLY A 392 16.10 26.21 7.15
CA GLY A 392 16.24 26.40 8.59
C GLY A 392 14.96 26.00 9.32
N GLN A 393 15.14 25.53 10.55
CA GLN A 393 14.04 25.26 11.48
C GLN A 393 13.03 26.40 11.40
N ILE A 394 11.84 26.09 10.87
CA ILE A 394 10.72 27.02 10.91
C ILE A 394 10.35 27.09 12.38
N LEU A 395 10.74 28.18 13.03
CA LEU A 395 10.29 28.51 14.37
C LEU A 395 8.77 28.58 14.32
N ALA A 396 8.09 27.73 15.08
CA ALA A 396 6.66 27.85 15.31
C ALA A 396 6.39 29.28 15.81
N SER A 397 5.57 30.03 15.08
CA SER A 397 4.97 31.24 15.63
C SER A 397 4.16 30.84 16.86
N LYS A 398 4.26 31.66 17.91
CA LYS A 398 3.45 31.51 19.11
C LYS A 398 2.00 31.78 18.73
N GLU A 399 1.17 30.75 18.61
CA GLU A 399 -0.25 30.97 18.38
C GLU A 399 -1.10 29.96 19.16
N GLN A 400 -1.79 30.50 20.16
CA GLN A 400 -2.93 29.89 20.84
C GLN A 400 -4.16 30.61 20.28
N PHE A 401 -4.93 29.95 19.42
CA PHE A 401 -6.08 30.56 18.75
C PHE A 401 -7.37 30.19 19.51
N GLN A 402 -8.25 31.17 19.77
CA GLN A 402 -9.51 30.95 20.50
C GLN A 402 -10.53 30.05 19.78
N GLY A 403 -10.29 29.68 18.51
CA GLY A 403 -11.19 28.83 17.70
C GLY A 403 -10.88 27.33 17.76
N ASP A 404 -9.88 26.89 18.53
CA ASP A 404 -9.51 25.47 18.58
C ASP A 404 -10.63 24.58 19.15
N GLU A 405 -11.42 25.06 20.11
CA GLU A 405 -12.52 24.29 20.70
C GLU A 405 -13.59 23.90 19.66
N GLU A 406 -14.00 24.84 18.79
CA GLU A 406 -15.01 24.60 17.75
C GLU A 406 -14.51 23.61 16.69
N LEU A 407 -13.22 23.67 16.33
CA LEU A 407 -12.60 22.74 15.40
C LEU A 407 -12.51 21.33 15.98
N LEU A 408 -12.14 21.21 17.26
CA LEU A 408 -12.12 19.93 17.97
C LEU A 408 -13.53 19.34 18.10
N GLN A 409 -14.53 20.18 18.38
CA GLN A 409 -15.92 19.75 18.42
C GLN A 409 -16.40 19.25 17.05
N SER A 410 -16.04 19.93 15.97
CA SER A 410 -16.37 19.49 14.60
C SER A 410 -15.77 18.11 14.28
N LEU A 411 -14.55 17.83 14.73
CA LEU A 411 -13.92 16.52 14.60
C LEU A 411 -14.62 15.44 15.45
N VAL A 412 -15.22 15.81 16.59
CA VAL A 412 -16.06 14.92 17.39
C VAL A 412 -17.38 14.64 16.69
N ASP A 413 -18.04 15.66 16.15
CA ASP A 413 -19.32 15.53 15.45
C ASP A 413 -19.20 14.65 14.19
N LEU A 414 -18.03 14.70 13.53
CA LEU A 414 -17.68 13.83 12.39
C LEU A 414 -17.23 12.41 12.82
N GLY A 415 -17.07 12.15 14.12
CA GLY A 415 -16.66 10.85 14.66
C GLY A 415 -15.17 10.54 14.54
N TYR A 416 -14.34 11.49 14.10
CA TYR A 416 -12.88 11.33 14.08
C TYR A 416 -12.29 11.37 15.50
N LEU A 417 -12.95 12.06 16.42
CA LEU A 417 -12.61 12.14 17.85
C LEU A 417 -13.81 11.74 18.72
N ASN A 418 -13.56 11.44 19.98
CA ASN A 418 -14.59 11.34 21.01
C ASN A 418 -14.49 12.51 22.02
N GLU A 419 -15.57 12.81 22.76
CA GLU A 419 -15.60 13.92 23.73
C GLU A 419 -14.53 13.79 24.83
N ARG A 420 -14.19 12.54 25.21
CA ARG A 420 -13.13 12.25 26.21
C ARG A 420 -11.73 12.63 25.69
N GLN A 421 -11.51 12.60 24.38
CA GLN A 421 -10.26 12.98 23.72
C GLN A 421 -10.10 14.49 23.52
N ILE A 422 -11.15 15.29 23.73
CA ILE A 422 -11.01 16.75 23.84
C ILE A 422 -10.50 17.12 25.24
N THR A 423 -10.92 16.39 26.27
CA THR A 423 -10.66 16.73 27.68
C THR A 423 -9.44 16.01 28.30
N GLY A 424 -9.04 14.84 27.77
CA GLY A 424 -7.93 14.03 28.29
C GLY A 424 -6.64 14.08 27.46
N GLN A 425 -5.58 14.71 27.98
CA GLN A 425 -4.25 14.75 27.33
C GLN A 425 -3.64 13.36 27.08
N LYS A 426 -3.87 12.41 28.01
CA LYS A 426 -3.28 11.07 27.96
C LYS A 426 -3.87 10.20 26.85
N ASP A 427 -5.20 10.17 26.71
CA ASP A 427 -5.90 9.31 25.75
C ASP A 427 -5.59 9.69 24.29
N ARG A 428 -5.31 10.96 24.05
CA ARG A 428 -5.00 11.49 22.72
C ARG A 428 -3.56 11.24 22.26
N ILE A 429 -2.60 11.37 23.17
CA ILE A 429 -1.22 10.95 22.91
C ILE A 429 -1.19 9.47 22.53
N LEU A 430 -2.01 8.65 23.21
CA LEU A 430 -2.16 7.23 22.88
C LEU A 430 -2.71 7.04 21.46
N GLU A 431 -3.76 7.76 21.03
CA GLU A 431 -4.31 7.61 19.67
C GLU A 431 -3.28 7.93 18.57
N ASN A 432 -2.57 9.06 18.69
CA ASN A 432 -1.54 9.42 17.72
C ASN A 432 -0.37 8.41 17.71
N GLN A 433 -0.01 7.86 18.87
CA GLN A 433 0.98 6.80 18.97
C GLN A 433 0.48 5.49 18.33
N TYR A 434 -0.80 5.17 18.46
CA TYR A 434 -1.42 4.03 17.77
C TYR A 434 -1.33 4.19 16.25
N TYR A 435 -1.71 5.35 15.70
CA TYR A 435 -1.60 5.62 14.26
C TYR A 435 -0.15 5.58 13.76
N LEU A 436 0.78 6.14 14.53
CA LEU A 436 2.21 6.05 14.20
C LEU A 436 2.71 4.60 14.24
N ALA A 437 2.29 3.78 15.22
CA ALA A 437 2.67 2.38 15.30
C ALA A 437 2.14 1.56 14.12
N ARG A 438 0.91 1.83 13.67
CA ARG A 438 0.36 1.27 12.42
C ARG A 438 1.21 1.65 11.22
N SER A 439 1.53 2.94 11.09
CA SER A 439 2.35 3.45 9.99
C SER A 439 3.76 2.84 9.97
N LEU A 440 4.43 2.74 11.12
CA LEU A 440 5.74 2.07 11.24
C LEU A 440 5.69 0.59 10.86
N ARG A 441 4.61 -0.12 11.24
CA ARG A 441 4.39 -1.50 10.81
C ARG A 441 4.25 -1.59 9.29
N ALA A 442 3.48 -0.69 8.67
CA ALA A 442 3.31 -0.61 7.21
C ALA A 442 4.61 -0.23 6.48
N GLU A 443 5.45 0.60 7.08
CA GLU A 443 6.82 0.94 6.65
C GLU A 443 7.80 -0.25 6.80
N LYS A 444 7.34 -1.43 7.26
CA LYS A 444 8.14 -2.63 7.57
C LYS A 444 9.17 -2.41 8.67
N ARG A 445 8.81 -1.62 9.69
CA ARG A 445 9.62 -1.35 10.88
C ARG A 445 8.94 -1.85 12.16
N PRO A 446 8.64 -3.16 12.28
CA PRO A 446 7.86 -3.70 13.39
C PRO A 446 8.56 -3.52 14.75
N THR A 447 9.89 -3.49 14.81
CA THR A 447 10.62 -3.21 16.06
C THR A 447 10.35 -1.80 16.59
N ASP A 448 10.29 -0.80 15.72
CA ASP A 448 9.97 0.57 16.12
C ASP A 448 8.48 0.70 16.48
N ALA A 449 7.59 0.02 15.75
CA ALA A 449 6.17 -0.07 16.12
C ALA A 449 5.99 -0.71 17.50
N TRP A 450 6.74 -1.77 17.82
CA TRP A 450 6.68 -2.45 19.12
C TRP A 450 7.05 -1.51 20.28
N ARG A 451 8.10 -0.70 20.12
CA ARG A 451 8.54 0.28 21.14
C ARG A 451 7.46 1.30 21.52
N LEU A 452 6.54 1.60 20.61
CA LEU A 452 5.41 2.48 20.86
C LEU A 452 4.26 1.71 21.50
N ILE A 453 3.78 0.66 20.82
CA ILE A 453 2.55 -0.04 21.23
C ILE A 453 2.72 -0.80 22.55
N SER A 454 3.93 -1.27 22.89
CA SER A 454 4.17 -2.02 24.13
C SER A 454 3.79 -1.23 25.37
N LYS A 455 4.07 0.08 25.38
CA LYS A 455 3.75 1.00 26.49
C LYS A 455 2.24 1.22 26.63
N MET A 456 1.52 1.15 25.51
CA MET A 456 0.09 1.41 25.44
C MET A 456 -0.74 0.24 25.97
N ILE A 457 -0.16 -0.96 26.02
CA ILE A 457 -0.82 -2.20 26.48
C ILE A 457 -0.34 -2.63 27.87
N GLU A 458 0.35 -1.76 28.63
CA GLU A 458 0.83 -2.08 29.97
C GLU A 458 -0.31 -2.22 30.98
N GLY A 459 -1.35 -1.39 30.90
CA GLY A 459 -2.53 -1.45 31.77
C GLY A 459 -3.51 -2.58 31.42
N ASP A 460 -4.38 -2.93 32.37
CA ASP A 460 -5.37 -4.01 32.23
C ASP A 460 -6.58 -3.62 31.36
N ASP A 461 -6.83 -2.32 31.18
CA ASP A 461 -7.96 -1.77 30.41
C ASP A 461 -7.57 -1.38 28.96
N ALA A 462 -6.51 -1.96 28.40
CA ALA A 462 -6.07 -1.64 27.05
C ALA A 462 -7.15 -2.02 26.00
N PRO A 463 -7.51 -1.10 25.08
CA PRO A 463 -8.48 -1.40 24.02
C PRO A 463 -8.09 -2.62 23.19
N GLU A 464 -9.06 -3.45 22.81
CA GLU A 464 -8.81 -4.69 22.05
C GLU A 464 -8.01 -4.43 20.76
N ARG A 465 -8.30 -3.35 20.04
CA ARG A 465 -7.57 -2.93 18.83
C ARG A 465 -6.08 -2.65 19.08
N TYR A 466 -5.69 -2.20 20.27
CA TYR A 466 -4.27 -1.98 20.62
C TYR A 466 -3.58 -3.32 20.85
N LEU A 467 -4.25 -4.24 21.55
CA LEU A 467 -3.77 -5.60 21.74
C LEU A 467 -3.64 -6.34 20.40
N GLN A 468 -4.59 -6.18 19.48
CA GLN A 468 -4.55 -6.80 18.16
C GLN A 468 -3.41 -6.26 17.31
N LEU A 469 -3.17 -4.93 17.32
CA LEU A 469 -2.01 -4.34 16.66
C LEU A 469 -0.71 -4.86 17.27
N ALA A 470 -0.60 -4.87 18.61
CA ALA A 470 0.55 -5.42 19.32
C ALA A 470 0.83 -6.88 18.94
N ALA A 471 -0.20 -7.72 18.90
CA ALA A 471 -0.10 -9.12 18.48
C ALA A 471 0.45 -9.24 17.06
N SER A 472 -0.09 -8.45 16.12
CA SER A 472 0.35 -8.45 14.73
C SER A 472 1.80 -8.00 14.57
N VAL A 473 2.22 -6.96 15.31
CA VAL A 473 3.60 -6.44 15.32
C VAL A 473 4.59 -7.48 15.89
N LEU A 474 4.20 -8.18 16.95
CA LEU A 474 5.01 -9.23 17.57
C LEU A 474 5.18 -10.45 16.65
N VAL A 475 4.12 -10.82 15.91
CA VAL A 475 4.21 -11.87 14.88
C VAL A 475 5.11 -11.42 13.74
N ASP A 476 4.96 -10.20 13.22
CA ASP A 476 5.77 -9.67 12.12
C ASP A 476 7.26 -9.52 12.50
N SER A 477 7.56 -9.26 13.78
CA SER A 477 8.93 -9.23 14.33
C SER A 477 9.45 -10.59 14.80
N GLY A 478 8.63 -11.65 14.77
CA GLY A 478 9.00 -12.98 15.24
C GLY A 478 9.19 -13.11 16.76
N ASN A 479 8.70 -12.16 17.56
CA ASN A 479 8.85 -12.13 19.02
C ASN A 479 7.71 -12.86 19.74
N PHE A 480 7.76 -14.19 19.73
CA PHE A 480 6.72 -15.05 20.31
C PHE A 480 6.69 -15.06 21.85
N ASN A 481 7.80 -14.70 22.51
CA ASN A 481 7.85 -14.65 23.98
C ASN A 481 7.01 -13.49 24.52
N ASP A 482 7.14 -12.31 23.93
CA ASP A 482 6.32 -11.17 24.31
C ASP A 482 4.86 -11.33 23.82
N LEU A 483 4.65 -12.06 22.72
CA LEU A 483 3.30 -12.44 22.26
C LEU A 483 2.59 -13.29 23.31
N GLU A 484 3.26 -14.31 23.86
CA GLU A 484 2.71 -15.15 24.92
C GLU A 484 2.35 -14.33 26.18
N ARG A 485 3.24 -13.44 26.61
CA ARG A 485 2.99 -12.57 27.78
C ARG A 485 1.81 -11.62 27.55
N MET A 486 1.67 -11.06 26.35
CA MET A 486 0.56 -10.17 26.04
C MET A 486 -0.76 -10.95 25.95
N LEU A 487 -0.75 -12.17 25.40
CA LEU A 487 -1.94 -13.02 25.31
C LEU A 487 -2.53 -13.40 26.68
N SER A 488 -1.74 -13.39 27.76
CA SER A 488 -2.28 -13.64 29.11
C SER A 488 -3.21 -12.52 29.59
N LYS A 489 -3.18 -11.34 28.96
CA LYS A 489 -4.07 -10.21 29.27
C LYS A 489 -5.42 -10.26 28.55
N VAL A 490 -5.56 -11.13 27.56
CA VAL A 490 -6.78 -11.21 26.75
C VAL A 490 -7.90 -11.90 27.53
N THR A 491 -8.94 -11.15 27.86
CA THR A 491 -10.12 -11.62 28.62
C THR A 491 -11.13 -12.35 27.73
N ASN A 492 -11.34 -11.89 26.49
CA ASN A 492 -12.24 -12.52 25.53
C ASN A 492 -11.55 -13.61 24.71
N GLN A 493 -11.39 -14.78 25.31
CA GLN A 493 -10.57 -15.86 24.73
C GLN A 493 -11.23 -16.64 23.59
N SER A 494 -12.54 -16.45 23.34
CA SER A 494 -13.31 -17.25 22.37
C SER A 494 -13.26 -16.72 20.92
N ASN A 495 -12.72 -15.51 20.71
CA ASN A 495 -12.53 -14.96 19.37
C ASN A 495 -11.51 -15.82 18.56
N LEU A 496 -11.81 -16.07 17.28
CA LEU A 496 -10.94 -16.85 16.37
C LEU A 496 -9.59 -16.17 16.13
N ILE A 497 -9.52 -14.83 16.19
CA ILE A 497 -8.27 -14.07 16.08
C ILE A 497 -7.35 -14.37 17.27
N TRP A 498 -7.89 -14.37 18.50
CA TRP A 498 -7.09 -14.68 19.69
C TRP A 498 -6.69 -16.16 19.73
N SER A 499 -7.59 -17.05 19.29
CA SER A 499 -7.29 -18.47 19.11
C SER A 499 -6.14 -18.70 18.12
N TYR A 500 -6.07 -17.91 17.05
CA TYR A 500 -4.97 -17.95 16.09
C TYR A 500 -3.63 -17.57 16.73
N TYR A 501 -3.55 -16.44 17.44
CA TYR A 501 -2.29 -16.01 18.05
C TYR A 501 -1.79 -17.00 19.11
N LYS A 502 -2.68 -17.57 19.93
CA LYS A 502 -2.33 -18.66 20.87
C LYS A 502 -1.78 -19.88 20.13
N SER A 503 -2.44 -20.25 19.03
CA SER A 503 -2.01 -21.37 18.18
C SER A 503 -0.60 -21.17 17.64
N LEU A 504 -0.25 -19.95 17.21
CA LEU A 504 1.10 -19.63 16.77
C LEU A 504 2.15 -19.80 17.88
N VAL A 505 1.85 -19.36 19.11
CA VAL A 505 2.74 -19.54 20.26
C VAL A 505 2.97 -21.03 20.55
N GLU A 506 1.89 -21.82 20.58
CA GLU A 506 1.99 -23.25 20.86
C GLU A 506 2.73 -24.02 19.75
N LEU A 507 2.51 -23.66 18.48
CA LEU A 507 3.29 -24.17 17.35
C LEU A 507 4.77 -23.81 17.49
N LYS A 508 5.11 -22.59 17.92
CA LYS A 508 6.50 -22.18 18.14
C LYS A 508 7.18 -23.00 19.25
N LYS A 509 6.42 -23.48 20.24
CA LYS A 509 6.88 -24.40 21.29
C LYS A 509 6.97 -25.87 20.83
N GLY A 510 6.69 -26.15 19.55
CA GLY A 510 6.72 -27.50 18.99
C GLY A 510 5.53 -28.36 19.38
N LYS A 511 4.43 -27.77 19.88
CA LYS A 511 3.21 -28.51 20.20
C LYS A 511 2.33 -28.67 18.97
N GLN A 512 1.51 -29.72 18.96
CA GLN A 512 0.45 -29.87 17.98
C GLN A 512 -0.72 -28.97 18.35
N VAL A 513 -1.34 -28.37 17.33
CA VAL A 513 -2.49 -27.50 17.48
C VAL A 513 -3.64 -28.06 16.64
N LEU A 514 -4.82 -28.10 17.24
CA LEU A 514 -6.06 -28.46 16.56
C LEU A 514 -6.76 -27.20 16.05
N LEU A 515 -7.45 -27.34 14.92
CA LEU A 515 -8.30 -26.26 14.40
C LEU A 515 -9.50 -26.03 15.33
N PRO A 516 -9.92 -24.77 15.55
CA PRO A 516 -11.15 -24.47 16.28
C PRO A 516 -12.37 -25.09 15.58
N GLU A 517 -13.27 -25.72 16.35
CA GLU A 517 -14.46 -26.39 15.79
C GLU A 517 -15.42 -25.41 15.08
N ASN A 518 -15.43 -24.15 15.51
CA ASN A 518 -16.25 -23.09 14.92
C ASN A 518 -15.60 -22.42 13.69
N LEU A 519 -14.38 -22.79 13.30
CA LEU A 519 -13.71 -22.25 12.12
C LEU A 519 -14.32 -22.85 10.85
N THR A 520 -15.12 -22.06 10.13
CA THR A 520 -15.82 -22.49 8.90
C THR A 520 -15.64 -21.46 7.80
N ASN A 521 -16.08 -21.79 6.57
CA ASN A 521 -16.09 -20.83 5.45
C ASN A 521 -17.13 -19.71 5.60
N ARG A 522 -18.01 -19.78 6.62
CA ARG A 522 -19.01 -18.75 6.97
C ARG A 522 -18.52 -17.77 8.04
N CYS A 523 -17.32 -17.98 8.58
CA CYS A 523 -16.68 -17.02 9.49
C CYS A 523 -16.37 -15.71 8.76
N LEU A 524 -16.02 -14.68 9.52
CA LEU A 524 -15.60 -13.41 8.92
C LEU A 524 -14.41 -13.66 7.99
N GLU A 525 -14.40 -12.99 6.85
CA GLU A 525 -13.39 -13.21 5.81
C GLU A 525 -11.96 -13.05 6.36
N GLU A 526 -11.74 -12.08 7.24
CA GLU A 526 -10.47 -11.80 7.91
C GLU A 526 -9.98 -12.98 8.77
N GLU A 527 -10.89 -13.65 9.49
CA GLU A 527 -10.59 -14.84 10.29
C GLU A 527 -10.20 -16.01 9.38
N VAL A 528 -10.92 -16.18 8.27
CA VAL A 528 -10.65 -17.19 7.25
C VAL A 528 -9.29 -16.95 6.58
N ILE A 529 -8.95 -15.70 6.25
CA ILE A 529 -7.65 -15.33 5.68
C ILE A 529 -6.52 -15.64 6.68
N LEU A 530 -6.69 -15.25 7.94
CA LEU A 530 -5.68 -15.39 8.98
C LEU A 530 -5.32 -16.87 9.21
N TRP A 531 -6.33 -17.70 9.45
CA TRP A 531 -6.16 -19.15 9.60
C TRP A 531 -5.76 -19.83 8.29
N GLY A 532 -6.29 -19.36 7.17
CA GLY A 532 -5.99 -19.90 5.85
C GLY A 532 -4.54 -19.72 5.46
N LYS A 533 -3.93 -18.57 5.77
CA LYS A 533 -2.48 -18.31 5.60
C LYS A 533 -1.64 -19.31 6.41
N LEU A 534 -2.05 -19.63 7.64
CA LEU A 534 -1.39 -20.63 8.47
C LEU A 534 -1.53 -22.05 7.89
N LEU A 535 -2.73 -22.45 7.46
CA LEU A 535 -2.97 -23.77 6.86
C LEU A 535 -2.25 -23.96 5.53
N LEU A 536 -2.17 -22.89 4.72
CA LEU A 536 -1.39 -22.87 3.49
C LEU A 536 0.08 -23.15 3.78
N LYS A 537 0.63 -22.49 4.81
CA LYS A 537 2.04 -22.65 5.23
C LYS A 537 2.31 -24.04 5.83
N SER A 538 1.37 -24.59 6.60
CA SER A 538 1.52 -25.92 7.19
C SER A 538 1.31 -27.08 6.21
N GLY A 539 0.80 -26.79 5.00
CA GLY A 539 0.47 -27.81 4.01
C GLY A 539 -0.85 -28.55 4.29
N ALA A 540 -1.68 -28.04 5.19
CA ALA A 540 -3.00 -28.57 5.55
C ALA A 540 -4.07 -28.19 4.50
N TYR A 541 -3.87 -28.66 3.26
CA TYR A 541 -4.67 -28.25 2.11
C TYR A 541 -6.11 -28.77 2.12
N ASN A 542 -6.39 -29.87 2.81
CA ASN A 542 -7.74 -30.44 2.86
C ASN A 542 -8.66 -29.56 3.72
N GLU A 543 -8.14 -29.12 4.86
CA GLU A 543 -8.78 -28.18 5.77
C GLU A 543 -8.94 -26.82 5.09
N LEU A 544 -7.87 -26.33 4.43
CA LEU A 544 -7.90 -25.07 3.71
C LEU A 544 -8.94 -25.05 2.58
N LYS A 545 -9.11 -26.16 1.85
CA LYS A 545 -10.09 -26.28 0.76
C LYS A 545 -11.51 -25.93 1.24
N GLY A 546 -11.88 -26.39 2.44
CA GLY A 546 -13.17 -26.09 3.04
C GLY A 546 -13.34 -24.60 3.28
N LEU A 547 -12.32 -23.96 3.87
CA LEU A 547 -12.34 -22.55 4.26
C LEU A 547 -12.41 -21.57 3.08
N VAL A 548 -11.65 -21.81 2.02
CA VAL A 548 -11.58 -20.86 0.86
C VAL A 548 -12.74 -20.98 -0.12
N SER A 549 -13.71 -21.85 0.17
CA SER A 549 -14.79 -22.22 -0.77
C SER A 549 -15.99 -21.28 -0.79
N ASN A 550 -16.11 -20.33 0.15
CA ASN A 550 -17.23 -19.39 0.18
C ASN A 550 -17.08 -18.36 -0.95
N PRO A 551 -17.97 -18.32 -1.97
CA PRO A 551 -17.86 -17.37 -3.07
C PRO A 551 -18.07 -15.91 -2.66
N GLU A 552 -18.73 -15.62 -1.54
CA GLU A 552 -19.00 -14.25 -1.08
C GLU A 552 -17.76 -13.53 -0.53
N HIS A 553 -16.69 -14.29 -0.24
CA HIS A 553 -15.41 -13.74 0.20
C HIS A 553 -14.59 -13.33 -1.02
N GLU A 554 -14.52 -12.03 -1.31
CA GLU A 554 -13.92 -11.49 -2.55
C GLU A 554 -12.83 -10.45 -2.29
N SER A 555 -12.32 -10.34 -1.05
CA SER A 555 -11.19 -9.44 -0.78
C SER A 555 -9.92 -9.85 -1.54
N VAL A 556 -9.03 -8.89 -1.78
CA VAL A 556 -7.72 -9.12 -2.41
C VAL A 556 -6.94 -10.21 -1.68
N ASP A 557 -6.92 -10.19 -0.34
CA ASP A 557 -6.21 -11.19 0.47
C ASP A 557 -6.81 -12.60 0.34
N MET A 558 -8.14 -12.70 0.19
CA MET A 558 -8.80 -13.98 -0.07
C MET A 558 -8.46 -14.51 -1.45
N TRP A 559 -8.51 -13.67 -2.48
CA TRP A 559 -8.10 -14.07 -3.83
C TRP A 559 -6.62 -14.46 -3.88
N ASN A 560 -5.76 -13.77 -3.15
CA ASN A 560 -4.34 -14.13 -3.00
C ASN A 560 -4.17 -15.49 -2.35
N LEU A 561 -4.94 -15.78 -1.30
CA LEU A 561 -4.93 -17.06 -0.62
C LEU A 561 -5.40 -18.19 -1.56
N ARG A 562 -6.50 -17.96 -2.32
CA ARG A 562 -7.00 -18.89 -3.34
C ARG A 562 -5.98 -19.13 -4.46
N ALA A 563 -5.41 -18.07 -5.02
CA ALA A 563 -4.43 -18.15 -6.10
C ALA A 563 -3.23 -19.01 -5.70
N LYS A 564 -2.68 -18.80 -4.49
CA LYS A 564 -1.57 -19.60 -3.93
C LYS A 564 -2.00 -21.03 -3.61
N PHE A 565 -3.18 -21.22 -3.04
CA PHE A 565 -3.73 -22.54 -2.76
C PHE A 565 -3.86 -23.37 -4.03
N PHE A 566 -4.50 -22.83 -5.07
CA PHE A 566 -4.68 -23.51 -6.35
C PHE A 566 -3.36 -23.74 -7.08
N LEU A 567 -2.41 -22.79 -7.02
CA LEU A 567 -1.06 -22.98 -7.55
C LEU A 567 -0.39 -24.21 -6.92
N LEU A 568 -0.38 -24.31 -5.59
CA LEU A 568 0.24 -25.42 -4.86
C LEU A 568 -0.52 -26.75 -5.02
N LYS A 569 -1.77 -26.69 -5.49
CA LYS A 569 -2.58 -27.85 -5.87
C LYS A 569 -2.53 -28.18 -7.36
N GLU A 570 -1.69 -27.47 -8.14
CA GLU A 570 -1.55 -27.63 -9.60
C GLU A 570 -2.88 -27.45 -10.35
N LYS A 571 -3.79 -26.64 -9.80
CA LYS A 571 -5.09 -26.26 -10.37
C LYS A 571 -4.92 -24.97 -11.16
N TRP A 572 -4.36 -25.09 -12.37
CA TRP A 572 -3.86 -23.94 -13.13
C TRP A 572 -4.95 -22.96 -13.56
N GLU A 573 -6.12 -23.46 -13.95
CA GLU A 573 -7.27 -22.63 -14.36
C GLU A 573 -7.80 -21.83 -13.16
N GLU A 574 -8.09 -22.48 -12.04
CA GLU A 574 -8.58 -21.79 -10.85
C GLU A 574 -7.52 -20.87 -10.22
N SER A 575 -6.24 -21.22 -10.34
CA SER A 575 -5.12 -20.37 -9.92
C SER A 575 -5.02 -19.11 -10.78
N LEU A 576 -5.19 -19.25 -12.10
CA LEU A 576 -5.20 -18.12 -13.01
C LEU A 576 -6.40 -17.21 -12.76
N ASP A 577 -7.61 -17.76 -12.68
CA ASP A 577 -8.83 -17.00 -12.42
C ASP A 577 -8.72 -16.21 -11.11
N ALA A 578 -8.35 -16.87 -10.00
CA ALA A 578 -8.13 -16.19 -8.73
C ALA A 578 -7.03 -15.11 -8.80
N SER A 579 -5.99 -15.31 -9.62
CA SER A 579 -4.95 -14.30 -9.82
C SER A 579 -5.48 -13.08 -10.58
N LEU A 580 -6.30 -13.30 -11.62
CA LEU A 580 -6.91 -12.22 -12.40
C LEU A 580 -7.92 -11.42 -11.55
N GLN A 581 -8.80 -12.10 -10.81
CA GLN A 581 -9.73 -11.46 -9.87
C GLN A 581 -8.97 -10.60 -8.85
N SER A 582 -7.86 -11.11 -8.31
CA SER A 582 -7.02 -10.35 -7.39
C SER A 582 -6.38 -9.11 -8.04
N VAL A 583 -5.85 -9.25 -9.25
CA VAL A 583 -5.20 -8.17 -10.00
C VAL A 583 -6.20 -7.09 -10.43
N ASP A 584 -7.44 -7.46 -10.73
CA ASP A 584 -8.51 -6.52 -11.04
C ASP A 584 -8.86 -5.64 -9.84
N LEU A 585 -8.84 -6.21 -8.63
CA LEU A 585 -9.06 -5.50 -7.37
C LEU A 585 -7.85 -4.64 -6.97
N LEU A 586 -6.64 -5.21 -6.98
CA LEU A 586 -5.37 -4.55 -6.69
C LEU A 586 -4.33 -4.95 -7.74
N PHE A 587 -4.00 -4.04 -8.66
CA PHE A 587 -3.11 -4.38 -9.77
C PHE A 587 -1.67 -4.66 -9.34
N PHE A 588 -1.13 -3.90 -8.38
CA PHE A 588 0.30 -3.92 -8.06
C PHE A 588 0.67 -5.01 -7.05
N GLN A 589 0.62 -6.27 -7.51
CA GLN A 589 0.91 -7.44 -6.70
C GLN A 589 1.94 -8.35 -7.39
N PRO A 590 3.24 -8.09 -7.22
CA PRO A 590 4.29 -8.81 -7.95
C PRO A 590 4.19 -10.33 -7.80
N THR A 591 3.90 -10.82 -6.59
CA THR A 591 3.73 -12.25 -6.33
C THR A 591 2.58 -12.82 -7.16
N ILE A 592 1.46 -12.12 -7.28
CA ILE A 592 0.27 -12.60 -8.01
C ILE A 592 0.49 -12.55 -9.51
N HIS A 593 1.18 -11.54 -10.04
CA HIS A 593 1.64 -11.55 -11.44
C HIS A 593 2.57 -12.75 -11.73
N GLY A 594 3.42 -13.13 -10.76
CA GLY A 594 4.22 -14.34 -10.84
C GLY A 594 3.38 -15.62 -10.87
N ILE A 595 2.35 -15.71 -10.01
CA ILE A 595 1.39 -16.84 -10.03
C ILE A 595 0.70 -16.90 -11.40
N ALA A 596 0.17 -15.78 -11.88
CA ALA A 596 -0.47 -15.69 -13.19
C ALA A 596 0.49 -16.11 -14.32
N ALA A 597 1.74 -15.66 -14.30
CA ALA A 597 2.75 -16.03 -15.29
C ALA A 597 3.03 -17.53 -15.31
N ILE A 598 3.15 -18.17 -14.14
CA ILE A 598 3.31 -19.62 -14.03
C ILE A 598 2.05 -20.32 -14.56
N SER A 599 0.87 -19.89 -14.15
CA SER A 599 -0.41 -20.50 -14.56
C SER A 599 -0.64 -20.38 -16.07
N PHE A 600 -0.43 -19.21 -16.67
CA PHE A 600 -0.45 -19.01 -18.13
C PHE A 600 0.52 -19.98 -18.83
N SER A 601 1.77 -20.07 -18.34
CA SER A 601 2.76 -20.97 -18.93
C SER A 601 2.34 -22.43 -18.85
N LYS A 602 1.70 -22.86 -17.76
CA LYS A 602 1.20 -24.24 -17.58
C LYS A 602 -0.02 -24.56 -18.42
N LEU A 603 -0.81 -23.54 -18.77
CA LEU A 603 -1.95 -23.62 -19.69
C LEU A 603 -1.55 -23.47 -21.18
N GLY A 604 -0.26 -23.28 -21.48
CA GLY A 604 0.24 -23.14 -22.85
C GLY A 604 0.12 -21.73 -23.44
N MET A 605 -0.28 -20.75 -22.64
CA MET A 605 -0.47 -19.34 -23.00
C MET A 605 0.85 -18.56 -22.88
N LYS A 606 1.73 -18.76 -23.86
CA LYS A 606 3.14 -18.31 -23.78
C LYS A 606 3.32 -16.79 -23.82
N GLU A 607 2.51 -16.07 -24.60
CA GLU A 607 2.65 -14.61 -24.73
C GLU A 607 2.13 -13.89 -23.49
N GLU A 608 1.02 -14.37 -22.93
CA GLU A 608 0.44 -13.91 -21.69
C GLU A 608 1.37 -14.19 -20.51
N ALA A 609 1.99 -15.37 -20.46
CA ALA A 609 3.00 -15.69 -19.46
C ALA A 609 4.20 -14.74 -19.52
N ARG A 610 4.71 -14.42 -20.72
CA ARG A 610 5.80 -13.44 -20.88
C ARG A 610 5.37 -12.03 -20.44
N THR A 611 4.16 -11.62 -20.77
CA THR A 611 3.61 -10.32 -20.39
C THR A 611 3.47 -10.19 -18.87
N ALA A 612 2.84 -11.18 -18.22
CA ALA A 612 2.70 -11.23 -16.77
C ALA A 612 4.06 -11.24 -16.06
N LYS A 613 5.03 -12.00 -16.58
CA LYS A 613 6.40 -12.02 -16.04
C LYS A 613 7.13 -10.68 -16.23
N ALA A 614 6.97 -10.02 -17.37
CA ALA A 614 7.55 -8.70 -17.62
C ALA A 614 6.97 -7.65 -16.67
N LEU A 615 5.65 -7.67 -16.46
CA LEU A 615 4.98 -6.84 -15.47
C LEU A 615 5.52 -7.11 -14.07
N GLN A 616 5.61 -8.38 -13.67
CA GLN A 616 6.18 -8.77 -12.38
C GLN A 616 7.59 -8.21 -12.16
N ILE A 617 8.47 -8.32 -13.17
CA ILE A 617 9.84 -7.81 -13.10
C ILE A 617 9.85 -6.29 -12.93
N ASN A 618 9.04 -5.57 -13.71
CA ASN A 618 8.95 -4.12 -13.63
C ASN A 618 8.48 -3.64 -12.24
N MET A 619 7.64 -4.41 -11.56
CA MET A 619 7.14 -4.04 -10.22
C MET A 619 8.16 -4.27 -9.09
N LEU A 620 9.18 -5.11 -9.28
CA LEU A 620 10.10 -5.50 -8.21
C LEU A 620 11.34 -4.59 -8.09
N ASP A 621 11.62 -3.77 -9.11
CA ASP A 621 12.76 -2.83 -9.25
C ASP A 621 13.97 -3.16 -8.34
N ASP A 622 14.86 -4.02 -8.85
CA ASP A 622 16.05 -4.46 -8.11
C ASP A 622 17.34 -4.13 -8.87
N GLN A 623 18.26 -3.44 -8.19
CA GLN A 623 19.54 -2.98 -8.73
C GLN A 623 20.75 -3.82 -8.26
N SER A 624 20.53 -4.91 -7.51
CA SER A 624 21.60 -5.79 -7.06
C SER A 624 22.31 -6.47 -8.24
N LYS A 625 23.64 -6.29 -8.31
CA LYS A 625 24.45 -6.82 -9.42
C LYS A 625 24.93 -8.25 -9.20
N GLU A 626 25.16 -8.66 -7.95
CA GLU A 626 25.73 -9.97 -7.61
C GLU A 626 24.65 -10.99 -7.19
N SER A 627 24.80 -12.22 -7.67
CA SER A 627 23.90 -13.34 -7.40
C SER A 627 24.15 -13.97 -6.02
N LEU A 628 23.08 -14.32 -5.32
CA LEU A 628 23.14 -15.25 -4.19
C LEU A 628 23.06 -16.70 -4.71
N PHE A 629 24.09 -17.51 -4.49
CA PHE A 629 24.09 -18.90 -4.94
C PHE A 629 23.56 -19.80 -3.81
N ILE A 630 22.59 -20.65 -4.13
CA ILE A 630 21.98 -21.56 -3.17
C ILE A 630 22.05 -22.98 -3.73
N VAL A 631 22.66 -23.89 -2.99
CA VAL A 631 22.61 -25.32 -3.27
C VAL A 631 21.52 -25.94 -2.40
N THR A 632 20.55 -26.57 -3.04
CA THR A 632 19.46 -27.26 -2.35
C THR A 632 19.20 -28.64 -2.94
N GLY A 633 18.45 -29.42 -2.20
CA GLY A 633 18.18 -30.82 -2.49
C GLY A 633 17.85 -31.60 -1.21
N PRO A 634 17.15 -32.72 -1.35
CA PRO A 634 16.91 -33.61 -0.22
C PRO A 634 18.21 -34.08 0.45
N PRO A 635 18.22 -34.43 1.74
CA PRO A 635 19.40 -35.04 2.36
C PRO A 635 19.86 -36.28 1.57
N ARG A 636 21.17 -36.33 1.25
CA ARG A 636 21.82 -37.39 0.44
C ARG A 636 21.56 -37.35 -1.08
N SER A 637 20.97 -36.26 -1.59
CA SER A 637 20.84 -36.01 -3.04
C SER A 637 22.15 -35.67 -3.76
N GLY A 638 23.21 -35.33 -3.02
CA GLY A 638 24.49 -34.92 -3.60
C GLY A 638 24.77 -33.41 -3.49
N THR A 639 24.07 -32.68 -2.62
CA THR A 639 24.30 -31.24 -2.39
C THR A 639 25.76 -30.87 -2.07
N SER A 640 26.51 -31.72 -1.36
CA SER A 640 27.94 -31.47 -1.13
C SER A 640 28.79 -31.53 -2.42
N MET A 641 28.37 -32.30 -3.43
CA MET A 641 29.02 -32.34 -4.75
C MET A 641 28.74 -31.05 -5.52
N ALA A 642 27.51 -30.54 -5.48
CA ALA A 642 27.18 -29.25 -6.09
C ALA A 642 27.92 -28.07 -5.42
N MET A 643 28.10 -28.09 -4.10
CA MET A 643 28.94 -27.10 -3.40
C MET A 643 30.38 -27.12 -3.91
N GLN A 644 31.00 -28.30 -4.00
CA GLN A 644 32.36 -28.45 -4.56
C GLN A 644 32.45 -27.99 -6.01
N LEU A 645 31.40 -28.24 -6.81
CA LEU A 645 31.32 -27.78 -8.19
C LEU A 645 31.33 -26.25 -8.27
N LEU A 646 30.55 -25.57 -7.43
CA LEU A 646 30.53 -24.11 -7.36
C LEU A 646 31.88 -23.53 -6.89
N GLU A 647 32.54 -24.15 -5.91
CA GLU A 647 33.89 -23.75 -5.49
C GLU A 647 34.92 -23.90 -6.63
N ALA A 648 34.86 -25.00 -7.39
CA ALA A 648 35.71 -25.19 -8.57
C ALA A 648 35.45 -24.13 -9.65
N CYS A 649 34.22 -23.63 -9.75
CA CYS A 649 33.83 -22.50 -10.60
C CYS A 649 34.28 -21.13 -10.07
N GLY A 650 34.86 -21.07 -8.86
CA GLY A 650 35.32 -19.83 -8.22
C GLY A 650 34.27 -19.13 -7.37
N ILE A 651 33.17 -19.81 -7.00
CA ILE A 651 32.15 -19.30 -6.09
C ILE A 651 32.47 -19.80 -4.67
N PRO A 652 32.87 -18.94 -3.73
CA PRO A 652 33.23 -19.36 -2.37
C PRO A 652 32.04 -19.97 -1.62
N ALA A 653 32.28 -21.01 -0.82
CA ALA A 653 31.24 -21.60 0.03
C ALA A 653 31.10 -20.85 1.37
N VAL A 654 29.86 -20.73 1.85
CA VAL A 654 29.54 -20.28 3.21
C VAL A 654 29.46 -21.51 4.13
N THR A 655 30.47 -21.66 4.99
CA THR A 655 30.57 -22.74 5.99
C THR A 655 31.29 -22.22 7.24
N ASP A 656 30.94 -22.73 8.42
CA ASP A 656 31.63 -22.42 9.69
C ASP A 656 32.69 -23.47 10.07
N ASN A 657 32.82 -24.54 9.27
CA ASN A 657 33.74 -25.66 9.48
C ASN A 657 33.61 -26.36 10.85
N ILE A 658 32.47 -26.22 11.54
CA ILE A 658 32.24 -26.84 12.85
C ILE A 658 32.11 -28.36 12.71
N ARG A 659 31.42 -28.82 11.67
CA ARG A 659 31.17 -30.25 11.45
C ARG A 659 32.29 -30.90 10.63
N GLN A 660 33.14 -31.66 11.31
CA GLN A 660 34.27 -32.36 10.70
C GLN A 660 33.86 -33.54 9.81
N SER A 661 34.76 -33.94 8.91
CA SER A 661 34.61 -35.10 8.01
C SER A 661 34.34 -36.41 8.78
N ASN A 662 33.59 -37.32 8.17
CA ASN A 662 33.39 -38.67 8.72
C ASN A 662 33.38 -39.74 7.61
N LYS A 663 33.21 -41.01 7.99
CA LYS A 663 33.20 -42.15 7.06
C LYS A 663 32.14 -42.07 5.95
N TYR A 664 31.10 -41.25 6.11
CA TYR A 664 30.01 -41.08 5.13
C TYR A 664 30.15 -39.80 4.29
N ASN A 665 31.04 -38.89 4.68
CA ASN A 665 31.38 -37.66 3.97
C ASN A 665 32.84 -37.25 4.29
N PRO A 666 33.82 -37.86 3.61
CA PRO A 666 35.24 -37.71 3.95
C PRO A 666 35.81 -36.32 3.62
N LYS A 667 35.13 -35.53 2.77
CA LYS A 667 35.55 -34.16 2.42
C LYS A 667 34.96 -33.07 3.35
N GLY A 668 34.28 -33.45 4.44
CA GLY A 668 33.68 -32.49 5.37
C GLY A 668 32.30 -31.98 4.95
N TYR A 669 31.68 -31.18 5.82
CA TYR A 669 30.30 -30.72 5.71
C TYR A 669 30.28 -29.20 5.40
N TYR A 670 29.29 -28.77 4.62
CA TYR A 670 29.11 -27.36 4.21
C TYR A 670 27.98 -26.67 5.00
N GLU A 671 27.43 -27.35 6.00
CA GLU A 671 26.37 -26.85 6.85
C GLU A 671 26.91 -25.75 7.77
N HIS A 672 26.26 -24.59 7.76
CA HIS A 672 26.51 -23.49 8.70
C HIS A 672 25.52 -23.60 9.87
N GLU A 673 25.98 -23.44 11.12
CA GLU A 673 25.17 -23.64 12.33
C GLU A 673 23.95 -22.72 12.37
N LYS A 674 24.05 -21.46 11.95
CA LYS A 674 22.86 -20.57 11.79
C LYS A 674 21.73 -21.15 10.93
N LEU A 675 22.05 -21.91 9.87
CA LEU A 675 21.05 -22.58 9.04
C LEU A 675 20.51 -23.84 9.72
N ARG A 676 21.29 -24.47 10.58
CA ARG A 676 20.89 -25.63 11.38
C ARG A 676 19.99 -25.25 12.55
N SER A 677 20.30 -24.14 13.23
CA SER A 677 19.49 -23.55 14.30
C SER A 677 18.30 -22.74 13.76
N TRP A 678 18.23 -22.54 12.45
CA TRP A 678 17.22 -21.73 11.75
C TRP A 678 17.08 -20.32 12.34
N THR A 679 18.22 -19.70 12.65
CA THR A 679 18.32 -18.32 13.16
C THR A 679 18.82 -17.37 12.06
N VAL A 680 18.48 -17.69 10.81
CA VAL A 680 18.82 -16.87 9.63
C VAL A 680 17.75 -15.84 9.37
N ASP A 681 18.17 -14.62 9.02
CA ASP A 681 17.33 -13.53 8.56
C ASP A 681 17.73 -13.11 7.13
N GLN A 682 16.95 -12.21 6.54
CA GLN A 682 17.15 -11.75 5.18
C GLN A 682 18.48 -11.00 5.02
N ASP A 683 18.84 -10.15 5.97
CA ASP A 683 20.06 -9.33 5.93
C ASP A 683 21.31 -10.20 5.95
N TRP A 684 21.31 -11.27 6.75
CA TRP A 684 22.42 -12.21 6.78
C TRP A 684 22.59 -12.95 5.45
N LEU A 685 21.48 -13.34 4.80
CA LEU A 685 21.51 -13.98 3.48
C LEU A 685 21.96 -12.99 2.39
N ASP A 686 21.52 -11.74 2.46
CA ASP A 686 21.92 -10.69 1.51
C ASP A 686 23.42 -10.39 1.58
N ALA A 687 23.99 -10.39 2.79
CA ALA A 687 25.43 -10.24 3.01
C ALA A 687 26.29 -11.39 2.42
N GLN A 688 25.68 -12.48 1.91
CA GLN A 688 26.39 -13.59 1.28
C GLN A 688 26.33 -13.58 -0.25
N ARG A 689 25.91 -12.49 -0.89
CA ARG A 689 26.02 -12.36 -2.35
C ARG A 689 27.44 -12.65 -2.84
N GLY A 690 27.51 -13.24 -4.03
CA GLY A 690 28.75 -13.75 -4.61
C GLY A 690 29.24 -15.08 -4.03
N LYS A 691 28.57 -15.64 -3.01
CA LYS A 691 28.93 -16.92 -2.35
C LYS A 691 27.82 -17.96 -2.49
N ALA A 692 28.20 -19.22 -2.27
CA ALA A 692 27.32 -20.38 -2.27
C ALA A 692 26.93 -20.80 -0.86
N ILE A 693 25.63 -20.95 -0.61
CA ILE A 693 25.06 -21.42 0.65
C ILE A 693 24.33 -22.73 0.43
N LYS A 694 24.51 -23.69 1.33
CA LYS A 694 23.74 -24.94 1.33
C LYS A 694 22.49 -24.82 2.20
N ILE A 695 21.29 -24.87 1.60
CA ILE A 695 20.00 -24.87 2.29
C ILE A 695 19.23 -26.13 1.88
N VAL A 696 18.85 -26.99 2.82
CA VAL A 696 18.13 -28.23 2.47
C VAL A 696 16.71 -27.95 1.95
N GLU A 697 16.20 -28.84 1.10
CA GLU A 697 14.97 -28.64 0.33
C GLU A 697 13.74 -28.19 1.15
N PRO A 698 13.43 -28.75 2.34
CA PRO A 698 12.25 -28.30 3.09
C PRO A 698 12.42 -26.89 3.65
N LEU A 699 13.65 -26.51 3.99
CA LEU A 699 13.94 -25.24 4.64
C LEU A 699 13.96 -24.07 3.66
N ILE A 700 14.30 -24.30 2.38
CA ILE A 700 14.35 -23.22 1.39
C ILE A 700 12.96 -22.63 1.09
N GLN A 701 11.88 -23.39 1.32
CA GLN A 701 10.50 -22.91 1.16
C GLN A 701 10.17 -21.78 2.15
N ASP A 702 10.79 -21.81 3.33
CA ASP A 702 10.59 -20.85 4.42
C ASP A 702 11.78 -19.89 4.59
N ALA A 703 12.81 -19.99 3.73
CA ALA A 703 13.99 -19.16 3.85
C ALA A 703 13.63 -17.69 3.57
N PRO A 704 14.10 -16.73 4.39
CA PRO A 704 13.88 -15.30 4.16
C PRO A 704 14.77 -14.79 3.03
N LEU A 705 14.59 -15.30 1.81
CA LEU A 705 15.44 -15.00 0.66
C LEU A 705 15.37 -13.50 0.32
N PRO A 706 16.51 -12.81 0.18
CA PRO A 706 16.53 -11.40 -0.22
C PRO A 706 16.07 -11.25 -1.67
N ARG A 707 15.61 -10.03 -2.02
CA ARG A 707 15.27 -9.67 -3.42
C ARG A 707 16.50 -9.81 -4.34
N GLY A 708 16.30 -9.85 -5.65
CA GLY A 708 17.42 -9.72 -6.60
C GLY A 708 17.95 -11.06 -7.09
N LYS A 709 19.09 -11.05 -7.79
CA LYS A 709 19.54 -12.25 -8.50
C LYS A 709 19.86 -13.40 -7.54
N LYS A 710 19.30 -14.58 -7.83
CA LYS A 710 19.52 -15.84 -7.11
C LYS A 710 19.77 -16.96 -8.10
N VAL A 711 20.76 -17.78 -7.83
CA VAL A 711 21.06 -18.98 -8.64
C VAL A 711 20.89 -20.19 -7.72
N VAL A 712 19.81 -20.95 -7.93
CA VAL A 712 19.48 -22.11 -7.09
C VAL A 712 19.85 -23.38 -7.83
N VAL A 713 20.94 -24.01 -7.40
CA VAL A 713 21.39 -25.33 -7.89
C VAL A 713 20.67 -26.41 -7.09
N ARG A 714 19.70 -27.08 -7.73
CA ARG A 714 18.85 -28.12 -7.13
C ARG A 714 19.34 -29.51 -7.52
N MET A 715 19.74 -30.30 -6.53
CA MET A 715 20.21 -31.67 -6.75
C MET A 715 19.05 -32.67 -6.82
N LYS A 716 18.97 -33.41 -7.92
CA LYS A 716 18.07 -34.55 -8.13
C LYS A 716 18.82 -35.86 -7.92
N ARG A 717 18.12 -36.83 -7.33
CA ARG A 717 18.57 -38.22 -7.21
C ARG A 717 17.34 -39.11 -7.05
N SER A 718 17.42 -40.35 -7.52
CA SER A 718 16.38 -41.35 -7.30
C SER A 718 15.97 -41.39 -5.81
N LEU A 719 14.66 -41.24 -5.55
CA LEU A 719 14.10 -41.28 -4.20
C LEU A 719 14.45 -42.59 -3.49
N ASP A 720 14.45 -43.71 -4.21
CA ASP A 720 14.78 -45.03 -3.66
C ASP A 720 16.24 -45.09 -3.20
N SER A 721 17.16 -44.61 -4.03
CA SER A 721 18.59 -44.54 -3.68
C SER A 721 18.84 -43.59 -2.51
N MET A 722 18.18 -42.43 -2.52
CA MET A 722 18.28 -41.43 -1.46
C MET A 722 17.77 -41.98 -0.12
N LEU A 723 16.57 -42.53 -0.09
CA LEU A 723 15.92 -43.04 1.12
C LEU A 723 16.63 -44.29 1.67
N ARG A 724 17.19 -45.15 0.82
CA ARG A 724 18.09 -46.25 1.23
C ARG A 724 19.37 -45.70 1.87
N SER A 725 19.99 -44.68 1.27
CA SER A 725 21.19 -44.03 1.83
C SER A 725 20.90 -43.40 3.21
N GLN A 726 19.71 -42.79 3.39
CA GLN A 726 19.27 -42.25 4.68
C GLN A 726 19.07 -43.34 5.74
N ARG A 727 18.41 -44.46 5.38
CA ARG A 727 18.23 -45.64 6.25
C ARG A 727 19.57 -46.22 6.71
N ARG A 728 20.49 -46.43 5.77
CA ARG A 728 21.86 -46.90 6.03
C ARG A 728 22.61 -46.01 7.02
N MET A 729 22.54 -44.69 6.86
CA MET A 729 23.16 -43.76 7.81
C MET A 729 22.57 -43.84 9.23
N LYS A 730 21.28 -44.18 9.35
CA LYS A 730 20.60 -44.36 10.65
C LYS A 730 20.74 -45.78 11.21
N GLY A 731 21.41 -46.71 10.50
CA GLY A 731 21.49 -48.12 10.89
C GLY A 731 20.15 -48.86 10.77
N GLN A 732 19.29 -48.41 9.85
CA GLN A 732 17.90 -48.85 9.69
C GLN A 732 17.66 -49.49 8.30
N GLU A 733 18.62 -50.28 7.81
CA GLU A 733 18.61 -50.82 6.44
C GLU A 733 17.41 -51.74 6.16
N ASP A 734 16.89 -52.41 7.19
CA ASP A 734 15.78 -53.37 7.09
C ASP A 734 14.39 -52.71 7.03
N ILE A 735 14.28 -51.40 7.26
CA ILE A 735 12.99 -50.69 7.22
C ILE A 735 12.53 -50.53 5.76
N PRO A 736 11.35 -51.03 5.34
CA PRO A 736 10.86 -50.86 3.98
C PRO A 736 10.68 -49.40 3.57
N LEU A 737 10.84 -49.11 2.28
CA LEU A 737 10.55 -47.80 1.69
C LEU A 737 9.03 -47.56 1.63
N GLY A 738 8.53 -46.57 2.36
CA GLY A 738 7.11 -46.24 2.37
C GLY A 738 6.67 -45.49 1.10
N LEU A 739 5.52 -45.87 0.52
CA LEU A 739 4.94 -45.15 -0.63
C LEU A 739 4.60 -43.68 -0.28
N ASN A 740 4.06 -43.43 0.91
CA ASN A 740 3.74 -42.08 1.37
C ASN A 740 5.00 -41.21 1.55
N GLU A 741 6.11 -41.80 2.00
CA GLU A 741 7.39 -41.08 2.13
C GLU A 741 7.90 -40.60 0.77
N LYS A 742 7.81 -41.45 -0.26
CA LYS A 742 8.18 -41.09 -1.64
C LYS A 742 7.24 -40.04 -2.22
N ALA A 743 5.93 -40.19 -2.01
CA ALA A 743 4.93 -39.23 -2.48
C ALA A 743 5.16 -37.85 -1.85
N ASN A 744 5.43 -37.79 -0.54
CA ASN A 744 5.71 -36.54 0.18
C ASN A 744 6.96 -35.84 -0.35
N TRP A 745 8.06 -36.58 -0.58
CA TRP A 745 9.27 -35.96 -1.16
C TRP A 745 9.07 -35.45 -2.57
N SER A 746 8.32 -36.19 -3.40
CA SER A 746 7.96 -35.75 -4.75
C SER A 746 7.14 -34.45 -4.72
N ASP A 747 6.15 -34.40 -3.84
CA ASP A 747 5.28 -33.23 -3.64
C ASP A 747 6.08 -32.01 -3.13
N ILE A 748 6.94 -32.19 -2.12
CA ILE A 748 7.85 -31.14 -1.61
C ILE A 748 8.71 -30.61 -2.75
N PHE A 749 9.33 -31.49 -3.55
CA PHE A 749 10.23 -31.08 -4.62
C PHE A 749 9.51 -30.29 -5.72
N LYS A 750 8.29 -30.67 -6.08
CA LYS A 750 7.46 -29.91 -7.03
C LYS A 750 7.11 -28.52 -6.48
N LYS A 751 6.65 -28.46 -5.23
CA LYS A 751 6.21 -27.21 -4.59
C LYS A 751 7.34 -26.23 -4.39
N THR A 752 8.52 -26.69 -3.96
CA THR A 752 9.70 -25.83 -3.86
C THR A 752 10.03 -25.19 -5.21
N ALA A 753 9.92 -25.94 -6.31
CA ALA A 753 10.16 -25.40 -7.65
C ALA A 753 9.19 -24.26 -8.00
N LEU A 754 7.90 -24.45 -7.68
CA LEU A 754 6.87 -23.43 -7.90
C LEU A 754 7.17 -22.18 -7.05
N ILE A 755 7.45 -22.35 -5.75
CA ILE A 755 7.73 -21.24 -4.82
C ILE A 755 8.96 -20.45 -5.28
N LEU A 756 10.05 -21.12 -5.62
CA LEU A 756 11.26 -20.47 -6.12
C LEU A 756 11.03 -19.76 -7.45
N GLY A 757 10.18 -20.34 -8.32
CA GLY A 757 9.80 -19.78 -9.61
C GLY A 757 8.90 -18.54 -9.52
N LEU A 758 8.29 -18.27 -8.35
CA LEU A 758 7.55 -17.03 -8.12
C LEU A 758 8.46 -15.81 -8.06
N ASP A 759 9.75 -15.98 -7.82
CA ASP A 759 10.71 -14.89 -7.91
C ASP A 759 11.32 -14.85 -9.33
N PRO A 760 11.07 -13.79 -10.11
CA PRO A 760 11.50 -13.75 -11.51
C PRO A 760 13.02 -13.60 -11.65
N SER A 761 13.72 -13.21 -10.58
CA SER A 761 15.17 -13.06 -10.50
C SER A 761 15.86 -14.33 -10.00
N THR A 762 15.12 -15.43 -9.84
CA THR A 762 15.66 -16.73 -9.47
C THR A 762 15.87 -17.62 -10.70
N THR A 763 17.12 -17.96 -10.98
CA THR A 763 17.50 -18.99 -11.95
C THR A 763 17.57 -20.33 -11.22
N ILE A 764 16.73 -21.28 -11.60
CA ILE A 764 16.73 -22.65 -11.06
C ILE A 764 17.50 -23.56 -12.01
N ILE A 765 18.55 -24.22 -11.50
CA ILE A 765 19.39 -25.15 -12.26
C ILE A 765 19.27 -26.52 -11.62
N GLU A 766 18.71 -27.48 -12.35
CA GLU A 766 18.55 -28.84 -11.83
C GLU A 766 19.68 -29.75 -12.30
N LEU A 767 20.37 -30.40 -11.38
CA LEU A 767 21.46 -31.33 -11.67
C LEU A 767 21.09 -32.72 -11.14
N ASP A 768 21.11 -33.74 -12.01
CA ASP A 768 20.93 -35.12 -11.58
C ASP A 768 22.25 -35.75 -11.15
N TYR A 769 22.27 -36.30 -9.95
CA TYR A 769 23.44 -36.94 -9.36
C TYR A 769 23.97 -38.11 -10.22
N ASN A 770 23.08 -38.94 -10.75
CA ASN A 770 23.49 -40.10 -11.55
C ASN A 770 24.00 -39.68 -12.92
N GLU A 771 23.40 -38.67 -13.54
CA GLU A 771 23.90 -38.12 -14.81
C GLU A 771 25.29 -37.50 -14.65
N LEU A 772 25.52 -36.72 -13.59
CA LEU A 772 26.83 -36.12 -13.28
C LEU A 772 27.92 -37.19 -13.11
N VAL A 773 27.61 -38.27 -12.38
CA VAL A 773 28.55 -39.38 -12.17
C VAL A 773 28.80 -40.15 -13.47
N SER A 774 27.74 -40.46 -14.22
CA SER A 774 27.84 -41.18 -15.49
C SER A 774 28.66 -40.38 -16.49
N ALA A 775 28.48 -39.06 -16.54
CA ALA A 775 29.24 -38.21 -17.44
C ALA A 775 30.76 -38.27 -17.20
N VAL A 776 31.19 -38.28 -15.94
CA VAL A 776 32.62 -38.40 -15.60
C VAL A 776 33.16 -39.79 -15.88
N MET A 777 32.35 -40.84 -15.69
CA MET A 777 32.75 -42.23 -15.92
C MET A 777 32.85 -42.58 -17.41
N GLU A 778 31.86 -42.17 -18.19
CA GLU A 778 31.72 -42.51 -19.61
C GLU A 778 32.41 -41.48 -20.51
N ASN A 779 32.83 -40.35 -19.94
CA ASN A 779 33.41 -39.23 -20.67
C ASN A 779 32.45 -38.64 -21.73
N GLU A 780 31.15 -38.68 -21.47
CA GLU A 780 30.09 -38.15 -22.32
C GLU A 780 29.03 -37.40 -21.49
N ILE A 781 28.59 -36.21 -21.91
CA ILE A 781 27.53 -35.46 -21.22
C ILE A 781 26.20 -35.77 -21.89
N SER A 782 25.19 -36.19 -21.12
CA SER A 782 23.85 -36.41 -21.66
C SER A 782 23.21 -35.10 -22.13
N VAL A 783 22.30 -35.17 -23.11
CA VAL A 783 21.58 -33.99 -23.63
C VAL A 783 20.81 -33.26 -22.52
N SER A 784 20.23 -34.00 -21.56
CA SER A 784 19.55 -33.44 -20.40
C SER A 784 20.49 -32.64 -19.50
N LEU A 785 21.67 -33.20 -19.20
CA LEU A 785 22.66 -32.56 -18.34
C LEU A 785 23.33 -31.37 -19.02
N GLU A 786 23.57 -31.44 -20.34
CA GLU A 786 24.22 -30.37 -21.11
C GLU A 786 23.49 -29.02 -20.97
N GLN A 787 22.15 -29.03 -21.01
CA GLN A 787 21.35 -27.82 -20.83
C GLN A 787 21.57 -27.19 -19.44
N SER A 788 21.54 -28.01 -18.39
CA SER A 788 21.76 -27.53 -17.02
C SER A 788 23.19 -27.02 -16.79
N LEU A 789 24.19 -27.68 -17.37
CA LEU A 789 25.59 -27.23 -17.29
C LEU A 789 25.82 -25.94 -18.09
N HIS A 790 25.13 -25.77 -19.21
CA HIS A 790 25.16 -24.52 -19.97
C HIS A 790 24.55 -23.36 -19.18
N LEU A 791 23.38 -23.56 -18.55
CA LEU A 791 22.78 -22.57 -17.65
C LEU A 791 23.72 -22.21 -16.49
N LEU A 792 24.34 -23.21 -15.86
CA LEU A 792 25.31 -22.97 -14.78
C LEU A 792 26.53 -22.18 -15.26
N SER A 793 27.03 -22.50 -16.46
CA SER A 793 28.17 -21.80 -17.07
C SER A 793 27.88 -20.32 -17.34
N ASN A 794 26.63 -19.95 -17.62
CA ASN A 794 26.24 -18.55 -17.84
C ASN A 794 26.16 -17.75 -16.54
N GLU A 795 26.03 -18.42 -15.40
CA GLU A 795 25.91 -17.80 -14.07
C GLU A 795 27.23 -17.77 -13.29
N VAL A 796 28.26 -18.49 -13.74
CA VAL A 796 29.56 -18.59 -13.05
C VAL A 796 30.74 -18.15 -13.92
N ASN A 797 31.89 -17.91 -13.29
CA ASN A 797 33.07 -17.37 -13.97
C ASN A 797 33.83 -18.38 -14.85
N LYS A 798 33.46 -19.66 -14.81
CA LYS A 798 34.12 -20.73 -15.55
C LYS A 798 33.10 -21.58 -16.28
N LYS A 799 33.45 -22.01 -17.50
CA LYS A 799 32.65 -22.99 -18.23
C LYS A 799 32.62 -24.32 -17.46
N VAL A 800 31.43 -24.84 -17.23
CA VAL A 800 31.22 -26.14 -16.58
C VAL A 800 31.20 -27.21 -17.65
N ASP A 801 32.37 -27.78 -17.92
CA ASP A 801 32.55 -28.87 -18.89
C ASP A 801 33.00 -30.17 -18.20
N ILE A 802 33.18 -31.22 -19.01
CA ILE A 802 33.54 -32.54 -18.51
C ILE A 802 34.89 -32.58 -17.78
N SER A 803 35.81 -31.68 -18.15
CA SER A 803 37.11 -31.52 -17.50
C SER A 803 36.95 -30.94 -16.10
N LEU A 804 36.09 -29.92 -15.96
CA LEU A 804 35.76 -29.36 -14.64
C LEU A 804 35.04 -30.40 -13.76
N LEU A 805 34.08 -31.16 -14.31
CA LEU A 805 33.40 -32.23 -13.57
C LEU A 805 34.37 -33.28 -13.04
N LYS A 806 35.34 -33.71 -13.86
CA LYS A 806 36.40 -34.66 -13.48
C LYS A 806 37.28 -34.16 -12.35
N SER A 807 37.44 -32.85 -12.18
CA SER A 807 38.21 -32.29 -11.07
C SER A 807 37.48 -32.36 -9.72
N VAL A 808 36.15 -32.49 -9.75
CA VAL A 808 35.28 -32.47 -8.56
C VAL A 808 34.80 -33.87 -8.17
N ILE A 809 34.38 -34.66 -9.17
CA ILE A 809 33.70 -35.95 -8.99
C ILE A 809 34.73 -37.09 -9.08
N SER A 810 34.90 -37.85 -7.99
CA SER A 810 35.72 -39.06 -7.99
C SER A 810 34.88 -40.30 -8.34
N PRO A 811 35.30 -41.13 -9.32
CA PRO A 811 34.62 -42.38 -9.70
C PRO A 811 34.46 -43.39 -8.56
N GLN A 812 35.27 -43.27 -7.50
CA GLN A 812 35.23 -44.13 -6.31
C GLN A 812 33.98 -43.89 -5.42
N LEU A 813 33.15 -42.89 -5.73
CA LEU A 813 31.91 -42.58 -4.98
C LEU A 813 30.74 -43.54 -5.24
N ARG A 814 30.91 -44.59 -6.06
CA ARG A 814 29.84 -45.54 -6.45
C ARG A 814 29.31 -46.44 -5.32
N SER A 815 29.91 -46.47 -4.14
CA SER A 815 29.61 -47.51 -3.14
C SER A 815 29.06 -47.01 -1.80
N PHE A 816 28.09 -46.09 -1.76
CA PHE A 816 27.36 -45.81 -0.51
C PHE A 816 25.86 -45.59 -0.60
#